data_AF-R7KS25-F1
#
_entry.id   AF-R7KS25-F1
#
_cell.length_a   1.000
_cell.length_b   1.000
_cell.length_c   1.000
_cell.angle_alpha   90.00
_cell.angle_beta   90.00
_cell.angle_gamma   90.00
#
_symmetry.space_group_name_H-M   'P 1'
#
loop_
_entity.id
_entity.type
_entity.pdbx_description
1 polymer ?
#
loop_
_entity_poly.entity_id
_entity_poly.type
_entity_poly.pdbx_seq_one_letter_code
_entity_poly.pdbx_strand_id
1 'polypeptide(L)'
;MKIPTKRLTVALAALMMCISCTACGDKQTDDIQTDTSEVITSAAKTESSETAATASDFFDNEDYDPLSDDYAPYGGGGAATVAETSFRLDTENKTEEGSKAVSVSETENKQSDKTETVAETSKSSDKADSKSQSEGTDAQLTISVPNGWSDGTADYSQIDGTVKNKGKSVVDGWTAVISLGSGASVEQSWNCDIAVKDGTFTITPVEHNRSIDPGGEGTFGFIVKNPGKIDTDNAKLTFGTSEYTAVGGNNNSGNSGGTSKPAANPTAKKVPEPTTDDWLSVKGNKIVDSSGNEVWLTGVNWFGYNTGTNTFDGLWTCDLNSSLSEIANRGFNLLRVPISTELINSWAAGEYPTANFNHATNDYLVGMNSLEIFDYVIGQCRANGIKIMIDIHCAKTDAMGHMKNMWYDGDVTEKDYLDALSWIAERYKNDDTIIAYDLENEPHGKANEDPRAKWDSGKDSDNWKYIAEKAAMAVLNENPHALVMVEGIEIYPKDIKKNGDFSSTNPSDYYSTWWGGNLRGVKNDPIDLGKYNSQLVYSPHDYGPAVYQQEWFKGDYTFDSLKKDAWQDNWLYIYDTNTAPLLIGEWGGYMSQPNLKWMTYLRQLIKEKRINHTFWCFNANSGDTGGLVKDDFTTWDEEKYEFVKEVLWQEDGKFVGLDHKIPLGENGKCLGE
;
A
#
# COMPACT_ATOMS: atom_id res chain seq x y z
N MET A 1 -15.08 -62.13 29.49
CA MET A 1 -14.55 -61.62 30.79
C MET A 1 -13.05 -61.42 30.68
N LYS A 2 -12.44 -60.49 31.44
CA LYS A 2 -11.00 -60.17 31.41
C LYS A 2 -10.38 -60.29 32.81
N ILE A 3 -9.24 -60.98 32.93
CA ILE A 3 -8.26 -60.90 34.03
C ILE A 3 -6.85 -61.24 33.41
N PRO A 4 -5.67 -60.94 34.02
CA PRO A 4 -5.07 -59.60 33.95
C PRO A 4 -3.55 -59.58 33.58
N THR A 5 -2.88 -58.48 33.98
CA THR A 5 -1.44 -58.30 34.34
C THR A 5 -0.41 -57.81 33.30
N LYS A 6 0.56 -57.03 33.84
CA LYS A 6 1.71 -56.39 33.18
C LYS A 6 2.91 -57.34 33.11
N ARG A 7 3.85 -57.15 32.16
CA ARG A 7 5.27 -56.78 32.43
C ARG A 7 6.21 -56.77 31.21
N LEU A 8 7.30 -56.01 31.40
CA LEU A 8 8.68 -56.15 30.89
C LEU A 8 9.08 -55.66 29.48
N THR A 9 10.22 -54.97 29.51
CA THR A 9 11.11 -54.52 28.42
C THR A 9 12.15 -55.59 28.08
N VAL A 10 12.74 -55.55 26.87
CA VAL A 10 14.19 -55.71 26.54
C VAL A 10 14.39 -55.65 25.01
N ALA A 11 15.61 -55.40 24.53
CA ALA A 11 15.95 -55.14 23.13
C ALA A 11 16.99 -56.14 22.55
N LEU A 12 17.57 -55.79 21.39
CA LEU A 12 18.69 -56.41 20.62
C LEU A 12 18.41 -57.54 19.61
N ALA A 13 18.46 -57.15 18.33
CA ALA A 13 19.49 -57.49 17.33
C ALA A 13 19.72 -58.94 16.82
N ALA A 14 19.59 -59.07 15.49
CA ALA A 14 20.41 -59.84 14.51
C ALA A 14 20.52 -61.38 14.57
N LEU A 15 20.25 -62.05 13.43
CA LEU A 15 21.31 -62.75 12.65
C LEU A 15 20.88 -63.26 11.23
N MET A 16 21.78 -63.07 10.25
CA MET A 16 22.22 -64.00 9.16
C MET A 16 21.26 -64.78 8.19
N MET A 17 21.52 -64.56 6.89
CA MET A 17 22.05 -65.53 5.87
C MET A 17 21.21 -66.17 4.74
N CYS A 18 21.89 -66.26 3.57
CA CYS A 18 21.83 -67.30 2.50
C CYS A 18 20.69 -67.27 1.44
N ILE A 19 20.90 -67.64 0.16
CA ILE A 19 22.11 -67.78 -0.71
C ILE A 19 21.70 -67.88 -2.22
N SER A 20 22.66 -67.76 -3.16
CA SER A 20 22.67 -68.05 -4.62
C SER A 20 22.64 -66.82 -5.56
N CYS A 21 23.66 -66.50 -6.38
CA CYS A 21 24.47 -67.23 -7.39
C CYS A 21 23.79 -67.26 -8.79
N THR A 22 24.38 -66.88 -9.92
CA THR A 22 25.70 -66.25 -10.27
C THR A 22 25.53 -65.50 -11.64
N ALA A 23 26.48 -64.95 -12.40
CA ALA A 23 27.95 -65.14 -12.53
C ALA A 23 28.74 -63.82 -12.78
N CYS A 24 29.58 -63.76 -13.83
CA CYS A 24 30.73 -62.85 -14.03
C CYS A 24 30.89 -62.45 -15.52
N GLY A 25 31.73 -61.47 -15.92
CA GLY A 25 32.64 -60.59 -15.16
C GLY A 25 33.60 -59.80 -16.05
N ASP A 26 34.67 -59.25 -15.45
CA ASP A 26 36.03 -58.95 -16.00
C ASP A 26 36.21 -58.25 -17.37
N LYS A 27 37.14 -57.29 -17.61
CA LYS A 27 38.21 -56.59 -16.83
C LYS A 27 38.78 -55.41 -17.70
N GLN A 28 39.72 -54.52 -17.34
CA GLN A 28 40.54 -54.32 -16.12
C GLN A 28 40.77 -52.83 -15.74
N THR A 29 41.81 -52.16 -16.26
CA THR A 29 42.41 -50.89 -15.79
C THR A 29 43.16 -50.16 -16.93
N ASP A 30 43.53 -48.89 -16.74
CA ASP A 30 44.95 -48.44 -16.60
C ASP A 30 45.04 -46.96 -16.17
N ASP A 31 46.19 -46.55 -15.62
CA ASP A 31 46.43 -45.28 -14.92
C ASP A 31 46.83 -44.09 -15.82
N ILE A 32 46.87 -42.87 -15.25
CA ILE A 32 48.05 -41.97 -15.27
C ILE A 32 47.91 -40.81 -14.25
N GLN A 33 49.05 -40.27 -13.80
CA GLN A 33 49.18 -39.39 -12.63
C GLN A 33 49.03 -37.87 -12.90
N THR A 34 48.85 -37.15 -11.80
CA THR A 34 49.11 -35.71 -11.60
C THR A 34 50.56 -35.30 -11.88
N ASP A 35 50.78 -34.03 -12.24
CA ASP A 35 52.03 -33.32 -11.91
C ASP A 35 51.78 -31.81 -11.70
N THR A 36 52.68 -31.13 -10.98
CA THR A 36 52.61 -29.70 -10.60
C THR A 36 54.01 -29.09 -10.50
N SER A 37 54.31 -28.03 -11.25
CA SER A 37 55.47 -27.16 -10.97
C SER A 37 55.37 -25.76 -11.60
N GLU A 38 55.95 -24.78 -10.90
CA GLU A 38 56.11 -23.38 -11.34
C GLU A 38 57.43 -23.20 -12.12
N VAL A 39 57.51 -22.20 -13.02
CA VAL A 39 58.76 -21.44 -13.26
C VAL A 39 58.45 -19.97 -13.57
N ILE A 40 59.21 -19.06 -12.97
CA ILE A 40 59.13 -17.60 -13.11
C ILE A 40 59.96 -17.10 -14.31
N THR A 41 59.49 -16.06 -15.02
CA THR A 41 60.37 -15.09 -15.73
C THR A 41 59.81 -13.66 -15.64
N SER A 42 60.67 -12.65 -15.87
CA SER A 42 60.44 -11.28 -15.38
C SER A 42 60.71 -10.17 -16.41
N ALA A 43 59.85 -9.14 -16.38
CA ALA A 43 60.12 -7.71 -16.62
C ALA A 43 60.74 -7.21 -17.94
N ALA A 44 60.04 -6.27 -18.59
CA ALA A 44 60.61 -5.04 -19.17
C ALA A 44 59.54 -3.94 -19.30
N LYS A 45 59.94 -2.66 -19.22
CA LYS A 45 59.07 -1.47 -19.43
C LYS A 45 59.15 -0.96 -20.88
N THR A 46 58.09 -0.29 -21.34
CA THR A 46 58.21 1.04 -21.98
C THR A 46 57.00 1.92 -21.62
N GLU A 47 57.13 3.24 -21.76
CA GLU A 47 56.18 4.26 -21.27
C GLU A 47 55.55 5.07 -22.42
N SER A 48 54.34 5.59 -22.21
CA SER A 48 53.88 6.86 -22.82
C SER A 48 52.75 7.49 -22.01
N SER A 49 52.88 8.78 -21.69
CA SER A 49 51.83 9.66 -21.14
C SER A 49 50.83 10.08 -22.24
N GLU A 50 49.76 10.86 -22.07
CA GLU A 50 49.31 11.91 -21.10
C GLU A 50 47.77 11.89 -21.00
N THR A 51 47.05 12.49 -20.04
CA THR A 51 47.32 13.08 -18.69
C THR A 51 46.00 13.07 -17.88
N ALA A 52 46.05 13.28 -16.55
CA ALA A 52 44.89 13.61 -15.71
C ALA A 52 45.28 14.65 -14.65
N ALA A 53 44.42 15.64 -14.39
CA ALA A 53 44.70 16.75 -13.47
C ALA A 53 44.10 16.52 -12.07
N THR A 54 44.79 17.01 -11.04
CA THR A 54 44.53 16.73 -9.62
C THR A 54 43.68 17.79 -8.93
N ALA A 55 42.89 17.36 -7.94
CA ALA A 55 42.76 18.07 -6.66
C ALA A 55 42.41 17.06 -5.56
N SER A 56 43.21 17.01 -4.50
CA SER A 56 42.97 16.25 -3.26
C SER A 56 42.99 17.21 -2.07
N ASP A 57 42.91 16.64 -0.86
CA ASP A 57 43.22 17.26 0.44
C ASP A 57 42.05 17.98 1.13
N PHE A 58 41.28 17.23 1.94
CA PHE A 58 41.30 17.37 3.41
C PHE A 58 40.38 16.31 4.05
N PHE A 59 40.93 15.43 4.90
CA PHE A 59 40.28 14.81 6.07
C PHE A 59 41.25 13.82 6.74
N ASP A 60 42.12 14.34 7.62
CA ASP A 60 42.66 13.56 8.73
C ASP A 60 41.87 13.95 9.99
N ASN A 61 41.28 12.97 10.66
CA ASN A 61 41.06 13.00 12.10
C ASN A 61 40.67 11.59 12.58
N GLU A 62 41.54 10.95 13.35
CA GLU A 62 41.18 9.79 14.16
C GLU A 62 40.47 10.29 15.42
N ASP A 63 39.22 9.89 15.64
CA ASP A 63 38.54 9.73 16.95
C ASP A 63 37.05 9.42 16.69
N TYR A 64 36.74 8.16 16.38
CA TYR A 64 35.36 7.65 16.28
C TYR A 64 35.09 6.68 17.44
N ASP A 65 34.32 7.11 18.43
CA ASP A 65 33.88 6.30 19.56
C ASP A 65 32.54 5.63 19.22
N PRO A 66 32.47 4.29 19.05
CA PRO A 66 31.28 3.59 18.57
C PRO A 66 30.20 3.38 19.65
N LEU A 67 30.11 4.29 20.64
CA LEU A 67 29.21 4.21 21.80
C LEU A 67 28.50 5.54 22.14
N SER A 68 28.46 6.51 21.21
CA SER A 68 27.73 7.78 21.41
C SER A 68 26.25 7.67 20.98
N ASP A 69 25.34 7.62 21.96
CA ASP A 69 23.88 7.54 21.78
C ASP A 69 23.22 8.88 21.28
N ASP A 70 23.80 9.55 20.28
CA ASP A 70 23.31 10.81 19.71
C ASP A 70 23.24 10.75 18.16
N TYR A 71 22.23 10.07 17.62
CA TYR A 71 21.90 10.11 16.18
C TYR A 71 20.54 10.76 15.93
N ALA A 72 20.57 12.04 15.55
CA ALA A 72 19.39 12.80 15.12
C ALA A 72 19.53 13.14 13.62
N PRO A 73 18.82 12.45 12.71
CA PRO A 73 18.92 12.70 11.29
C PRO A 73 18.14 13.96 10.85
N TYR A 74 18.64 14.61 9.79
CA TYR A 74 18.06 15.75 9.06
C TYR A 74 17.96 17.09 9.81
N GLY A 75 18.98 17.95 9.61
CA GLY A 75 18.99 19.33 10.10
C GLY A 75 18.07 20.27 9.31
N GLY A 76 17.08 20.85 10.00
CA GLY A 76 16.14 21.82 9.43
C GLY A 76 16.77 23.19 9.08
N GLY A 77 16.73 23.55 7.80
CA GLY A 77 17.34 24.78 7.26
C GLY A 77 16.57 26.08 7.51
N GLY A 78 16.53 26.55 8.76
CA GLY A 78 16.42 27.99 9.09
C GLY A 78 15.03 28.66 9.04
N ALA A 79 14.47 28.91 10.23
CA ALA A 79 13.51 29.99 10.49
C ALA A 79 13.97 30.82 11.70
N ALA A 80 13.55 32.08 11.80
CA ALA A 80 14.22 33.07 12.66
C ALA A 80 13.80 33.03 14.14
N THR A 81 14.75 33.40 15.01
CA THR A 81 14.56 33.54 16.46
C THR A 81 13.55 34.63 16.83
N VAL A 82 12.57 34.30 17.67
CA VAL A 82 11.86 35.24 18.54
C VAL A 82 11.86 34.65 19.96
N ALA A 83 12.11 35.48 20.96
CA ALA A 83 12.46 35.01 22.31
C ALA A 83 11.25 34.56 23.14
N GLU A 84 11.50 33.65 24.09
CA GLU A 84 10.58 33.29 25.15
C GLU A 84 10.13 34.51 25.97
N THR A 85 8.86 34.52 26.37
CA THR A 85 8.47 35.10 27.66
C THR A 85 7.47 34.16 28.32
N SER A 86 7.84 33.65 29.48
CA SER A 86 7.05 32.67 30.22
C SER A 86 6.03 33.35 31.14
N PHE A 87 4.82 32.80 31.20
CA PHE A 87 3.85 33.10 32.24
C PHE A 87 3.18 31.82 32.75
N ARG A 88 2.92 31.77 34.06
CA ARG A 88 2.36 30.59 34.74
C ARG A 88 0.84 30.62 34.76
N LEU A 89 0.26 29.43 34.97
CA LEU A 89 -1.13 29.29 35.39
C LEU A 89 -1.39 30.04 36.71
N ASP A 90 -2.60 30.57 36.84
CA ASP A 90 -3.32 30.67 38.11
C ASP A 90 -4.72 30.09 37.90
N THR A 91 -5.21 29.32 38.88
CA THR A 91 -6.52 28.66 38.86
C THR A 91 -7.40 29.21 39.99
N GLU A 92 -8.62 29.67 39.67
CA GLU A 92 -9.66 29.88 40.69
C GLU A 92 -11.01 29.29 40.25
N ASN A 93 -11.67 28.63 41.20
CA ASN A 93 -13.04 28.16 41.08
C ASN A 93 -14.05 29.31 41.19
N LYS A 94 -15.22 29.14 40.55
CA LYS A 94 -16.52 29.42 41.20
C LYS A 94 -17.67 28.62 40.60
N THR A 95 -18.69 28.44 41.44
CA THR A 95 -19.78 27.46 41.34
C THR A 95 -21.15 28.14 41.16
N GLU A 96 -22.21 27.31 41.17
CA GLU A 96 -23.66 27.62 41.17
C GLU A 96 -24.25 27.75 39.75
N GLU A 97 -24.98 26.74 39.27
CA GLU A 97 -26.36 26.29 39.63
C GLU A 97 -27.47 27.18 39.03
N GLY A 98 -28.40 26.55 38.29
CA GLY A 98 -29.46 27.28 37.58
C GLY A 98 -30.39 26.38 36.76
N SER A 99 -31.12 25.46 37.40
CA SER A 99 -31.99 24.50 36.72
C SER A 99 -33.17 25.14 35.98
N LYS A 100 -33.55 24.57 34.81
CA LYS A 100 -34.92 24.06 34.55
C LYS A 100 -35.07 23.32 33.23
N ALA A 101 -35.80 22.21 33.26
CA ALA A 101 -36.42 21.58 32.08
C ALA A 101 -37.89 22.03 31.95
N VAL A 102 -38.57 21.72 30.83
CA VAL A 102 -39.89 21.01 30.78
C VAL A 102 -40.46 20.91 29.34
N SER A 103 -40.79 19.66 28.95
CA SER A 103 -41.77 19.14 27.97
C SER A 103 -42.02 19.77 26.57
N VAL A 104 -41.74 18.96 25.53
CA VAL A 104 -42.71 18.30 24.61
C VAL A 104 -43.96 19.06 24.14
N SER A 105 -44.14 19.12 22.80
CA SER A 105 -45.45 18.93 22.15
C SER A 105 -45.30 18.46 20.68
N GLU A 106 -45.83 17.28 20.36
CA GLU A 106 -46.00 16.80 18.98
C GLU A 106 -47.26 17.41 18.33
N THR A 107 -47.34 17.47 16.99
CA THR A 107 -48.63 17.48 16.27
C THR A 107 -48.46 16.92 14.86
N GLU A 108 -49.32 15.97 14.46
CA GLU A 108 -49.29 15.31 13.15
C GLU A 108 -50.06 16.07 12.04
N ASN A 109 -50.03 15.49 10.83
CA ASN A 109 -51.13 15.42 9.86
C ASN A 109 -51.44 16.73 9.06
N LYS A 110 -51.43 16.74 7.72
CA LYS A 110 -52.06 15.76 6.81
C LYS A 110 -51.51 15.73 5.38
N GLN A 111 -51.70 14.58 4.74
CA GLN A 111 -51.60 14.34 3.30
C GLN A 111 -52.88 14.76 2.56
N SER A 112 -52.78 15.23 1.31
CA SER A 112 -53.91 15.29 0.36
C SER A 112 -53.45 15.05 -1.08
N ASP A 113 -54.17 14.20 -1.79
CA ASP A 113 -53.92 13.73 -3.16
C ASP A 113 -54.99 14.27 -4.14
N LYS A 114 -54.64 14.50 -5.42
CA LYS A 114 -55.41 14.09 -6.63
C LYS A 114 -55.04 14.78 -7.97
N THR A 115 -54.53 13.96 -8.89
CA THR A 115 -55.08 13.64 -10.24
C THR A 115 -55.23 14.71 -11.35
N GLU A 116 -55.00 14.26 -12.58
CA GLU A 116 -54.97 15.00 -13.87
C GLU A 116 -56.34 15.15 -14.58
N THR A 117 -56.40 16.08 -15.56
CA THR A 117 -57.12 15.97 -16.87
C THR A 117 -56.80 17.27 -17.67
N VAL A 118 -56.28 17.34 -18.92
CA VAL A 118 -56.36 16.61 -20.21
C VAL A 118 -57.32 17.28 -21.24
N ALA A 119 -56.90 17.31 -22.52
CA ALA A 119 -57.57 17.80 -23.76
C ALA A 119 -57.51 19.34 -24.04
N GLU A 120 -56.83 19.83 -25.10
CA GLU A 120 -57.17 19.92 -26.55
C GLU A 120 -57.98 21.20 -26.96
N THR A 121 -57.97 21.78 -28.19
CA THR A 121 -57.28 21.50 -29.48
C THR A 121 -57.16 22.75 -30.39
N SER A 122 -56.04 22.90 -31.13
CA SER A 122 -55.95 23.50 -32.50
C SER A 122 -56.18 25.05 -32.68
N LYS A 123 -55.85 25.75 -33.80
CA LYS A 123 -55.30 25.38 -35.13
C LYS A 123 -54.71 26.61 -35.90
N SER A 124 -53.93 26.37 -36.97
CA SER A 124 -53.54 27.32 -38.07
C SER A 124 -52.43 28.35 -37.73
N SER A 125 -51.50 28.75 -38.62
CA SER A 125 -51.27 28.41 -40.05
C SER A 125 -49.79 28.54 -40.42
N ASP A 126 -49.39 27.95 -41.55
CA ASP A 126 -47.99 27.85 -42.02
C ASP A 126 -47.34 29.16 -42.48
N LYS A 127 -46.04 29.29 -42.20
CA LYS A 127 -45.05 29.57 -43.26
C LYS A 127 -43.67 29.05 -42.85
N ALA A 128 -42.96 28.43 -43.80
CA ALA A 128 -41.61 27.94 -43.57
C ALA A 128 -40.57 29.05 -43.79
N ASP A 129 -39.49 28.99 -43.01
CA ASP A 129 -38.18 29.50 -43.41
C ASP A 129 -37.08 28.50 -42.96
N SER A 130 -35.89 28.61 -43.52
CA SER A 130 -34.93 27.49 -43.57
C SER A 130 -34.16 27.22 -42.26
N LYS A 131 -33.93 25.93 -41.95
CA LYS A 131 -32.86 25.52 -41.05
C LYS A 131 -31.51 25.82 -41.71
N SER A 132 -30.71 26.71 -41.13
CA SER A 132 -29.27 26.74 -41.38
C SER A 132 -28.57 25.79 -40.41
N GLN A 133 -27.99 24.70 -40.92
CA GLN A 133 -26.94 23.98 -40.19
C GLN A 133 -25.69 24.87 -40.17
N SER A 134 -25.05 25.04 -39.01
CA SER A 134 -23.74 25.71 -38.92
C SER A 134 -22.64 24.72 -39.29
N GLU A 135 -22.34 24.61 -40.59
CA GLU A 135 -21.14 23.92 -41.06
C GLU A 135 -19.87 24.74 -40.74
N GLY A 136 -18.80 24.07 -40.29
CA GLY A 136 -17.43 24.60 -40.33
C GLY A 136 -17.09 25.77 -39.40
N THR A 137 -16.99 25.52 -38.09
CA THR A 137 -16.20 26.38 -37.18
C THR A 137 -14.78 25.84 -37.04
N ASP A 138 -13.75 26.69 -37.15
CA ASP A 138 -12.34 26.27 -37.00
C ASP A 138 -11.96 25.86 -35.56
N ALA A 139 -12.78 26.21 -34.56
CA ALA A 139 -12.70 25.65 -33.22
C ALA A 139 -14.08 25.35 -32.64
N GLN A 140 -14.10 24.67 -31.49
CA GLN A 140 -15.27 24.47 -30.64
C GLN A 140 -14.86 24.71 -29.18
N LEU A 141 -15.74 25.38 -28.43
CA LEU A 141 -15.74 25.32 -26.97
C LEU A 141 -16.86 24.40 -26.49
N THR A 142 -16.55 23.57 -25.50
CA THR A 142 -17.52 22.85 -24.67
C THR A 142 -17.29 23.28 -23.23
N ILE A 143 -18.36 23.51 -22.47
CA ILE A 143 -18.32 23.68 -21.01
C ILE A 143 -19.25 22.66 -20.38
N SER A 144 -18.83 22.08 -19.26
CA SER A 144 -19.67 21.27 -18.36
C SER A 144 -19.50 21.70 -16.91
N VAL A 145 -20.51 21.44 -16.09
CA VAL A 145 -20.45 21.61 -14.63
C VAL A 145 -20.67 20.21 -14.03
N PRO A 146 -19.62 19.37 -13.94
CA PRO A 146 -19.79 17.94 -13.62
C PRO A 146 -20.09 17.68 -12.14
N ASN A 147 -19.65 18.56 -11.24
CA ASN A 147 -19.78 18.39 -9.79
C ASN A 147 -20.12 19.72 -9.09
N GLY A 148 -20.83 19.63 -7.98
CA GLY A 148 -21.14 20.74 -7.10
C GLY A 148 -21.55 20.25 -5.71
N TRP A 149 -21.04 20.90 -4.67
CA TRP A 149 -21.19 20.52 -3.27
C TRP A 149 -21.38 21.76 -2.39
N SER A 150 -21.59 21.59 -1.09
CA SER A 150 -21.73 22.68 -0.14
C SER A 150 -21.02 22.30 1.16
N ASP A 151 -20.25 23.22 1.75
CA ASP A 151 -19.57 23.00 3.06
C ASP A 151 -20.43 23.44 4.26
N GLY A 152 -21.70 23.80 4.02
CA GLY A 152 -22.61 24.37 5.01
C GLY A 152 -22.42 25.87 5.26
N THR A 153 -21.37 26.49 4.71
CA THR A 153 -21.11 27.94 4.74
C THR A 153 -21.16 28.58 3.35
N ALA A 154 -20.83 27.83 2.30
CA ALA A 154 -20.86 28.24 0.90
C ALA A 154 -21.14 27.04 -0.02
N ASP A 155 -21.74 27.33 -1.18
CA ASP A 155 -21.92 26.37 -2.26
C ASP A 155 -20.74 26.44 -3.24
N TYR A 156 -20.38 25.32 -3.85
CA TYR A 156 -19.27 25.19 -4.79
C TYR A 156 -19.72 24.51 -6.07
N SER A 157 -19.02 24.78 -7.17
CA SER A 157 -19.14 23.99 -8.39
C SER A 157 -17.80 23.89 -9.11
N GLN A 158 -17.54 22.72 -9.68
CA GLN A 158 -16.47 22.51 -10.65
C GLN A 158 -16.99 22.91 -12.04
N ILE A 159 -16.21 23.67 -12.79
CA ILE A 159 -16.49 24.03 -14.18
C ILE A 159 -15.32 23.56 -15.03
N ASP A 160 -15.62 22.63 -15.95
CA ASP A 160 -14.63 22.05 -16.87
C ASP A 160 -14.89 22.58 -18.29
N GLY A 161 -13.81 22.88 -19.01
CA GLY A 161 -13.84 23.42 -20.37
C GLY A 161 -12.90 22.69 -21.32
N THR A 162 -13.29 22.62 -22.59
CA THR A 162 -12.48 22.04 -23.67
C THR A 162 -12.52 22.90 -24.91
N VAL A 163 -11.34 23.33 -25.36
CA VAL A 163 -11.13 24.05 -26.63
C VAL A 163 -10.59 23.06 -27.65
N LYS A 164 -11.41 22.67 -28.64
CA LYS A 164 -11.02 21.73 -29.70
C LYS A 164 -10.77 22.45 -31.02
N ASN A 165 -9.59 22.28 -31.60
CA ASN A 165 -9.26 22.79 -32.92
C ASN A 165 -9.84 21.86 -34.00
N LYS A 166 -10.68 22.40 -34.88
CA LYS A 166 -11.32 21.71 -36.01
C LYS A 166 -10.86 22.24 -37.37
N GLY A 167 -10.07 23.31 -37.38
CA GLY A 167 -9.57 23.98 -38.56
C GLY A 167 -8.34 23.30 -39.15
N LYS A 168 -7.60 24.06 -39.96
CA LYS A 168 -6.37 23.61 -40.65
C LYS A 168 -5.12 24.41 -40.26
N SER A 169 -5.24 25.24 -39.22
CA SER A 169 -4.21 26.13 -38.69
C SER A 169 -4.18 26.00 -37.17
N VAL A 170 -3.05 26.33 -36.53
CA VAL A 170 -2.93 26.34 -35.07
C VAL A 170 -3.90 27.37 -34.47
N VAL A 171 -4.61 26.98 -33.41
CA VAL A 171 -5.34 27.90 -32.54
C VAL A 171 -4.38 28.31 -31.43
N ASP A 172 -3.92 29.57 -31.46
CA ASP A 172 -2.95 30.11 -30.51
C ASP A 172 -3.53 31.29 -29.72
N GLY A 173 -3.23 31.35 -28.42
CA GLY A 173 -3.65 32.46 -27.55
C GLY A 173 -5.17 32.61 -27.46
N TRP A 174 -5.88 31.48 -27.30
CA TRP A 174 -7.32 31.47 -27.13
C TRP A 174 -7.76 32.13 -25.80
N THR A 175 -9.03 32.46 -25.68
CA THR A 175 -9.63 32.96 -24.44
C THR A 175 -11.07 32.47 -24.35
N ALA A 176 -11.46 31.89 -23.22
CA ALA A 176 -12.85 31.53 -22.95
C ALA A 176 -13.49 32.54 -21.99
N VAL A 177 -14.79 32.78 -22.12
CA VAL A 177 -15.55 33.70 -21.26
C VAL A 177 -16.86 33.04 -20.84
N ILE A 178 -17.18 33.06 -19.56
CA ILE A 178 -18.42 32.52 -18.99
C ILE A 178 -19.00 33.46 -17.93
N SER A 179 -20.32 33.49 -17.81
CA SER A 179 -21.04 34.34 -16.86
C SER A 179 -21.58 33.51 -15.69
N LEU A 180 -21.33 33.99 -14.47
CA LEU A 180 -21.72 33.38 -13.20
C LEU A 180 -22.46 34.42 -12.33
N GLY A 181 -22.92 34.01 -11.15
CA GLY A 181 -23.46 34.92 -10.13
C GLY A 181 -22.44 35.98 -9.70
N SER A 182 -22.90 37.19 -9.39
CA SER A 182 -22.02 38.32 -9.02
C SER A 182 -21.33 38.19 -7.65
N GLY A 183 -21.65 37.14 -6.88
CA GLY A 183 -20.97 36.78 -5.63
C GLY A 183 -19.94 35.65 -5.79
N ALA A 184 -19.70 35.17 -7.01
CA ALA A 184 -18.86 34.02 -7.28
C ALA A 184 -17.35 34.37 -7.24
N SER A 185 -16.55 33.49 -6.66
CA SER A 185 -15.08 33.61 -6.61
C SER A 185 -14.39 32.29 -6.97
N VAL A 186 -13.28 32.35 -7.70
CA VAL A 186 -12.42 31.18 -7.95
C VAL A 186 -11.76 30.76 -6.63
N GLU A 187 -11.89 29.48 -6.26
CA GLU A 187 -11.16 28.89 -5.13
C GLU A 187 -9.85 28.22 -5.63
N GLN A 188 -9.92 27.56 -6.79
CA GLN A 188 -8.81 26.85 -7.44
C GLN A 188 -9.01 26.81 -8.97
N SER A 189 -7.94 26.87 -9.76
CA SER A 189 -7.97 26.60 -11.21
C SER A 189 -6.84 25.67 -11.64
N TRP A 190 -7.01 24.99 -12.77
CA TRP A 190 -5.98 24.18 -13.43
C TRP A 190 -6.01 24.38 -14.95
N ASN A 191 -4.82 24.30 -15.55
CA ASN A 191 -4.55 24.54 -16.97
C ASN A 191 -5.07 25.91 -17.49
N CYS A 192 -5.34 26.88 -16.60
CA CYS A 192 -5.75 28.22 -16.97
C CYS A 192 -5.51 29.26 -15.86
N ASP A 193 -5.26 30.50 -16.31
CA ASP A 193 -5.41 31.72 -15.52
C ASP A 193 -6.84 32.26 -15.66
N ILE A 194 -7.38 32.89 -14.60
CA ILE A 194 -8.75 33.42 -14.59
C ILE A 194 -8.79 34.85 -14.05
N ALA A 195 -9.36 35.76 -14.84
CA ALA A 195 -9.70 37.12 -14.43
C ALA A 195 -11.22 37.28 -14.25
N VAL A 196 -11.66 37.62 -13.04
CA VAL A 196 -13.08 37.79 -12.69
C VAL A 196 -13.44 39.28 -12.61
N LYS A 197 -14.55 39.67 -13.24
CA LYS A 197 -15.11 41.02 -13.16
C LYS A 197 -16.63 41.00 -13.32
N ASP A 198 -17.36 41.60 -12.39
CA ASP A 198 -18.82 41.82 -12.47
C ASP A 198 -19.63 40.52 -12.78
N GLY A 199 -19.19 39.38 -12.24
CA GLY A 199 -19.77 38.04 -12.52
C GLY A 199 -19.31 37.40 -13.84
N THR A 200 -18.52 38.09 -14.66
CA THR A 200 -17.90 37.55 -15.87
C THR A 200 -16.52 36.98 -15.55
N PHE A 201 -16.29 35.72 -15.91
CA PHE A 201 -15.03 34.99 -15.74
C PHE A 201 -14.35 34.91 -17.11
N THR A 202 -13.14 35.45 -17.22
CA THR A 202 -12.30 35.40 -18.42
C THR A 202 -11.17 34.42 -18.17
N ILE A 203 -11.13 33.33 -18.93
CA ILE A 203 -10.20 32.22 -18.80
C ILE A 203 -9.18 32.27 -19.94
N THR A 204 -7.89 32.23 -19.60
CA THR A 204 -6.79 32.19 -20.58
C THR A 204 -5.90 30.97 -20.36
N PRO A 205 -5.33 30.38 -21.43
CA PRO A 205 -4.44 29.23 -21.32
C PRO A 205 -3.15 29.53 -20.57
N VAL A 206 -2.57 28.47 -20.01
CA VAL A 206 -1.16 28.43 -19.58
C VAL A 206 -0.29 27.91 -20.73
N GLU A 207 1.03 28.05 -20.63
CA GLU A 207 1.94 27.82 -21.78
C GLU A 207 1.76 26.46 -22.48
N HIS A 208 1.49 25.37 -21.74
CA HIS A 208 1.36 24.03 -22.32
C HIS A 208 0.09 23.81 -23.17
N ASN A 209 -0.99 24.57 -22.95
CA ASN A 209 -2.25 24.48 -23.72
C ASN A 209 -2.55 25.76 -24.52
N ARG A 210 -1.59 26.70 -24.57
CA ARG A 210 -1.68 28.00 -25.25
C ARG A 210 -1.83 27.87 -26.77
N SER A 211 -1.14 26.89 -27.37
CA SER A 211 -1.18 26.57 -28.79
C SER A 211 -1.77 25.18 -29.02
N ILE A 212 -2.79 25.07 -29.86
CA ILE A 212 -3.51 23.81 -30.17
C ILE A 212 -3.42 23.52 -31.66
N ASP A 213 -2.74 22.45 -32.02
CA ASP A 213 -2.56 22.00 -33.42
C ASP A 213 -3.87 21.55 -34.09
N PRO A 214 -3.96 21.54 -35.44
CA PRO A 214 -5.14 21.10 -36.19
C PRO A 214 -5.63 19.70 -35.77
N GLY A 215 -6.86 19.62 -35.26
CA GLY A 215 -7.48 18.38 -34.75
C GLY A 215 -7.24 18.09 -33.26
N GLY A 216 -6.30 18.80 -32.62
CA GLY A 216 -6.02 18.69 -31.19
C GLY A 216 -7.03 19.42 -30.30
N GLU A 217 -6.85 19.30 -29.00
CA GLU A 217 -7.63 20.04 -28.00
C GLU A 217 -6.83 20.40 -26.76
N GLY A 218 -7.23 21.47 -26.08
CA GLY A 218 -6.73 21.89 -24.79
C GLY A 218 -7.88 21.94 -23.78
N THR A 219 -7.65 21.41 -22.58
CA THR A 219 -8.61 21.42 -21.47
C THR A 219 -8.23 22.46 -20.43
N PHE A 220 -9.24 22.92 -19.68
CA PHE A 220 -9.08 23.75 -18.49
C PHE A 220 -10.18 23.43 -17.48
N GLY A 221 -9.99 23.77 -16.21
CA GLY A 221 -11.06 23.67 -15.23
C GLY A 221 -10.81 24.52 -13.99
N PHE A 222 -11.86 24.77 -13.22
CA PHE A 222 -11.78 25.54 -11.99
C PHE A 222 -12.92 25.22 -11.02
N ILE A 223 -12.64 25.38 -9.74
CA ILE A 223 -13.61 25.34 -8.65
C ILE A 223 -14.00 26.78 -8.32
N VAL A 224 -15.31 27.03 -8.29
CA VAL A 224 -15.90 28.33 -7.97
C VAL A 224 -16.81 28.22 -6.76
N LYS A 225 -16.59 29.13 -5.80
CA LYS A 225 -17.36 29.31 -4.58
C LYS A 225 -18.48 30.33 -4.81
N ASN A 226 -19.64 30.08 -4.23
CA ASN A 226 -20.90 30.80 -4.42
C ASN A 226 -21.26 31.09 -5.90
N PRO A 227 -21.24 30.07 -6.80
CA PRO A 227 -21.35 30.26 -8.25
C PRO A 227 -22.66 30.88 -8.73
N GLY A 228 -23.76 30.73 -7.98
CA GLY A 228 -25.08 31.19 -8.39
C GLY A 228 -25.56 30.55 -9.69
N LYS A 229 -26.12 31.35 -10.61
CA LYS A 229 -26.47 30.85 -11.96
C LYS A 229 -25.22 30.86 -12.85
N ILE A 230 -24.75 29.67 -13.21
CA ILE A 230 -23.73 29.46 -14.25
C ILE A 230 -24.41 29.50 -15.63
N ASP A 231 -23.84 30.22 -16.60
CA ASP A 231 -24.39 30.35 -17.97
C ASP A 231 -23.50 29.66 -19.01
N THR A 232 -23.56 28.32 -19.04
CA THR A 232 -22.77 27.48 -19.94
C THR A 232 -23.11 27.68 -21.42
N ASP A 233 -24.39 27.86 -21.74
CA ASP A 233 -24.89 27.92 -23.12
C ASP A 233 -24.51 29.22 -23.83
N ASN A 234 -24.28 30.30 -23.08
CA ASN A 234 -23.81 31.58 -23.60
C ASN A 234 -22.31 31.82 -23.37
N ALA A 235 -21.57 30.81 -22.89
CA ALA A 235 -20.13 30.88 -22.81
C ALA A 235 -19.52 31.07 -24.21
N LYS A 236 -18.38 31.75 -24.29
CA LYS A 236 -17.74 32.14 -25.55
C LYS A 236 -16.28 31.73 -25.60
N LEU A 237 -15.79 31.51 -26.81
CA LEU A 237 -14.39 31.32 -27.15
C LEU A 237 -13.98 32.38 -28.17
N THR A 238 -12.88 33.07 -27.92
CA THR A 238 -12.22 33.94 -28.89
C THR A 238 -10.82 33.45 -29.18
N PHE A 239 -10.41 33.52 -30.46
CA PHE A 239 -9.00 33.45 -30.85
C PHE A 239 -8.79 34.26 -32.14
N GLY A 240 -7.65 34.94 -32.26
CA GLY A 240 -7.41 35.89 -33.35
C GLY A 240 -8.49 36.98 -33.42
N THR A 241 -9.25 37.01 -34.52
CA THR A 241 -10.38 37.93 -34.74
C THR A 241 -11.75 37.25 -34.71
N SER A 242 -11.81 35.98 -34.30
CA SER A 242 -13.02 35.15 -34.36
C SER A 242 -13.62 34.93 -32.99
N GLU A 243 -14.95 34.90 -32.91
CA GLU A 243 -15.74 34.58 -31.71
C GLU A 243 -16.67 33.39 -32.01
N TYR A 244 -16.76 32.45 -31.08
CA TYR A 244 -17.58 31.24 -31.17
C TYR A 244 -18.35 31.06 -29.85
N THR A 245 -19.64 30.74 -29.91
CA THR A 245 -20.40 30.31 -28.73
C THR A 245 -20.06 28.86 -28.38
N ALA A 246 -20.08 28.52 -27.09
CA ALA A 246 -19.97 27.15 -26.62
C ALA A 246 -21.12 26.27 -27.17
N VAL A 247 -20.85 24.98 -27.30
CA VAL A 247 -21.86 23.99 -27.68
C VAL A 247 -22.26 23.25 -26.41
N GLY A 248 -23.49 23.47 -25.96
CA GLY A 248 -23.93 23.18 -24.58
C GLY A 248 -23.68 21.74 -24.10
N GLY A 249 -22.96 21.61 -23.00
CA GLY A 249 -22.91 20.39 -22.19
C GLY A 249 -24.23 20.24 -21.43
N ASN A 250 -25.04 19.26 -21.81
CA ASN A 250 -26.46 19.22 -21.44
C ASN A 250 -26.68 18.62 -20.03
N ASN A 251 -26.50 19.45 -18.99
CA ASN A 251 -26.73 19.08 -17.60
C ASN A 251 -28.23 18.83 -17.31
N ASN A 252 -28.67 17.58 -17.29
CA ASN A 252 -29.89 17.21 -16.56
C ASN A 252 -29.92 15.73 -16.15
N SER A 253 -30.35 15.46 -14.91
CA SER A 253 -30.44 14.10 -14.37
C SER A 253 -31.68 13.36 -14.90
N GLY A 254 -31.48 12.17 -15.45
CA GLY A 254 -32.55 11.34 -16.00
C GLY A 254 -32.07 9.93 -16.33
N ASN A 255 -32.24 9.01 -15.39
CA ASN A 255 -31.75 7.63 -15.52
C ASN A 255 -32.50 6.85 -16.63
N SER A 256 -31.87 6.74 -17.80
CA SER A 256 -32.18 5.74 -18.83
C SER A 256 -30.92 5.42 -19.61
N GLY A 257 -30.56 4.14 -19.70
CA GLY A 257 -29.24 3.70 -20.17
C GLY A 257 -28.88 4.14 -21.60
N GLY A 258 -27.82 4.95 -21.71
CA GLY A 258 -27.17 5.32 -22.97
C GLY A 258 -25.69 5.62 -22.71
N THR A 259 -24.80 4.68 -23.05
CA THR A 259 -23.40 4.73 -22.64
C THR A 259 -22.58 5.73 -23.46
N SER A 260 -22.51 6.99 -23.01
CA SER A 260 -21.35 7.84 -23.30
C SER A 260 -20.14 7.25 -22.56
N LYS A 261 -19.30 6.52 -23.28
CA LYS A 261 -18.06 5.93 -22.75
C LYS A 261 -17.23 7.03 -22.04
N PRO A 262 -16.67 6.79 -20.84
CA PRO A 262 -15.67 7.68 -20.26
C PRO A 262 -14.51 7.92 -21.23
N ALA A 263 -13.72 8.98 -20.98
CA ALA A 263 -12.39 9.09 -21.56
C ALA A 263 -11.68 7.75 -21.32
N ALA A 264 -11.22 7.13 -22.41
CA ALA A 264 -10.83 5.74 -22.37
C ALA A 264 -9.43 5.61 -21.76
N ASN A 265 -9.37 5.50 -20.42
CA ASN A 265 -8.16 5.15 -19.70
C ASN A 265 -7.51 3.93 -20.41
N PRO A 266 -6.31 4.11 -21.01
CA PRO A 266 -5.72 3.09 -21.86
C PRO A 266 -4.96 2.01 -21.07
N THR A 267 -4.68 2.26 -19.78
CA THR A 267 -3.92 1.36 -18.90
C THR A 267 -4.82 0.57 -17.95
N ALA A 268 -6.04 1.06 -17.66
CA ALA A 268 -7.02 0.36 -16.83
C ALA A 268 -7.48 -0.96 -17.46
N LYS A 269 -7.41 -2.05 -16.68
CA LYS A 269 -8.04 -3.32 -17.05
C LYS A 269 -9.54 -3.28 -16.74
N LYS A 270 -10.31 -4.10 -17.46
CA LYS A 270 -11.75 -4.23 -17.23
C LYS A 270 -11.99 -5.01 -15.93
N VAL A 271 -12.38 -4.29 -14.88
CA VAL A 271 -12.74 -4.85 -13.57
C VAL A 271 -13.84 -5.93 -13.71
N PRO A 272 -13.63 -7.15 -13.19
CA PRO A 272 -14.69 -8.14 -12.99
C PRO A 272 -15.45 -7.87 -11.69
N GLU A 273 -16.67 -8.39 -11.55
CA GLU A 273 -17.43 -8.32 -10.28
C GLU A 273 -16.67 -9.00 -9.13
N PRO A 274 -16.89 -8.60 -7.86
CA PRO A 274 -16.28 -9.27 -6.69
C PRO A 274 -16.63 -10.76 -6.57
N THR A 275 -15.71 -11.52 -5.98
CA THR A 275 -15.80 -12.98 -5.78
C THR A 275 -15.66 -13.36 -4.30
N THR A 276 -16.02 -14.60 -3.97
CA THR A 276 -15.91 -15.16 -2.61
C THR A 276 -15.57 -16.67 -2.63
N ASP A 277 -14.81 -17.11 -3.63
CA ASP A 277 -14.41 -18.51 -3.84
C ASP A 277 -12.88 -18.74 -3.83
N ASP A 278 -12.07 -17.67 -3.74
CA ASP A 278 -10.62 -17.73 -3.57
C ASP A 278 -10.14 -17.66 -2.09
N TRP A 279 -11.07 -17.76 -1.12
CA TRP A 279 -10.72 -17.72 0.31
C TRP A 279 -9.77 -18.84 0.74
N LEU A 280 -8.79 -18.49 1.56
CA LEU A 280 -7.71 -19.36 2.01
C LEU A 280 -7.90 -19.85 3.46
N SER A 281 -7.17 -20.90 3.82
CA SER A 281 -7.15 -21.44 5.18
C SER A 281 -5.80 -22.07 5.54
N VAL A 282 -5.61 -22.39 6.81
CA VAL A 282 -4.35 -22.86 7.40
C VAL A 282 -4.43 -24.34 7.78
N LYS A 283 -3.37 -25.08 7.45
CA LYS A 283 -3.29 -26.54 7.61
C LYS A 283 -1.85 -26.96 7.99
N GLY A 284 -1.55 -26.94 9.29
CA GLY A 284 -0.18 -27.15 9.77
C GLY A 284 0.68 -25.92 9.49
N ASN A 285 1.89 -26.10 8.92
CA ASN A 285 2.73 -25.00 8.47
C ASN A 285 2.42 -24.46 7.06
N LYS A 286 1.26 -24.79 6.47
CA LYS A 286 0.87 -24.40 5.11
C LYS A 286 -0.43 -23.60 5.08
N ILE A 287 -0.49 -22.68 4.12
CA ILE A 287 -1.71 -22.04 3.64
C ILE A 287 -2.25 -22.91 2.49
N VAL A 288 -3.57 -23.06 2.42
CA VAL A 288 -4.25 -23.86 1.40
C VAL A 288 -5.51 -23.19 0.87
N ASP A 289 -5.86 -23.51 -0.37
CA ASP A 289 -7.12 -23.09 -1.01
C ASP A 289 -8.34 -23.87 -0.49
N SER A 290 -9.52 -23.55 -1.02
CA SER A 290 -10.80 -24.22 -0.72
C SER A 290 -10.85 -25.70 -1.16
N SER A 291 -9.96 -26.14 -2.05
CA SER A 291 -9.78 -27.54 -2.46
C SER A 291 -8.75 -28.30 -1.59
N GLY A 292 -7.95 -27.59 -0.79
CA GLY A 292 -6.90 -28.11 0.06
C GLY A 292 -5.51 -28.25 -0.58
N ASN A 293 -5.27 -27.61 -1.73
CA ASN A 293 -3.95 -27.52 -2.38
C ASN A 293 -3.04 -26.52 -1.65
N GLU A 294 -1.72 -26.69 -1.69
CA GLU A 294 -0.77 -25.73 -1.07
C GLU A 294 -0.70 -24.43 -1.87
N VAL A 295 -0.90 -23.30 -1.19
CA VAL A 295 -0.79 -21.95 -1.72
C VAL A 295 0.51 -21.30 -1.24
N TRP A 296 1.19 -20.55 -2.12
CA TRP A 296 2.39 -19.79 -1.80
C TRP A 296 2.19 -18.31 -2.13
N LEU A 297 2.05 -17.48 -1.09
CA LEU A 297 1.94 -16.03 -1.23
C LEU A 297 3.35 -15.47 -1.44
N THR A 298 3.57 -14.84 -2.59
CA THR A 298 4.85 -14.26 -3.01
C THR A 298 4.59 -12.87 -3.57
N GLY A 299 4.75 -11.86 -2.73
CA GLY A 299 4.22 -10.51 -2.95
C GLY A 299 5.22 -9.38 -2.75
N VAL A 300 4.70 -8.16 -2.72
CA VAL A 300 5.45 -6.91 -2.57
C VAL A 300 4.69 -5.93 -1.69
N ASN A 301 5.40 -5.08 -0.96
CA ASN A 301 4.83 -4.00 -0.16
C ASN A 301 4.73 -2.73 -1.01
N TRP A 302 3.58 -2.06 -1.04
CA TRP A 302 3.46 -0.70 -1.61
C TRP A 302 2.87 0.23 -0.54
N PHE A 303 3.74 1.03 0.10
CA PHE A 303 3.33 1.94 1.17
C PHE A 303 2.83 3.29 0.62
N GLY A 304 2.19 4.08 1.50
CA GLY A 304 1.74 5.44 1.20
C GLY A 304 0.49 5.84 1.99
N TYR A 305 -0.52 4.96 2.07
CA TYR A 305 -1.77 5.21 2.81
C TYR A 305 -1.56 5.30 4.34
N ASN A 306 -0.44 4.79 4.85
CA ASN A 306 0.03 5.01 6.22
C ASN A 306 0.68 6.39 6.44
N THR A 307 1.00 7.10 5.36
CA THR A 307 1.72 8.39 5.37
C THR A 307 0.78 9.53 4.97
N GLY A 308 1.24 10.78 5.16
CA GLY A 308 0.48 11.99 4.81
C GLY A 308 0.16 12.21 3.33
N THR A 309 0.43 11.24 2.43
CA THR A 309 0.01 11.28 1.02
C THR A 309 -1.42 10.75 0.80
N ASN A 310 -1.99 10.02 1.77
CA ASN A 310 -3.37 9.49 1.77
C ASN A 310 -3.73 8.62 0.55
N THR A 311 -2.72 8.10 -0.14
CA THR A 311 -2.79 7.17 -1.28
C THR A 311 -1.43 6.49 -1.44
N PHE A 312 -1.20 5.71 -2.49
CA PHE A 312 0.11 5.11 -2.74
C PHE A 312 1.20 6.15 -3.03
N ASP A 313 2.37 5.98 -2.40
CA ASP A 313 3.54 6.79 -2.69
C ASP A 313 4.08 6.50 -4.09
N GLY A 314 4.52 7.55 -4.79
CA GLY A 314 4.96 7.50 -6.18
C GLY A 314 3.94 8.00 -7.21
N LEU A 315 2.65 8.09 -6.87
CA LEU A 315 1.59 8.54 -7.81
C LEU A 315 1.71 10.02 -8.22
N TRP A 316 2.60 10.79 -7.60
CA TRP A 316 3.05 12.11 -8.09
C TRP A 316 3.93 12.02 -9.37
N THR A 317 4.39 10.83 -9.74
CA THR A 317 5.14 10.56 -10.98
C THR A 317 4.50 9.46 -11.84
N CYS A 318 4.21 8.28 -11.27
CA CYS A 318 3.81 7.08 -12.01
C CYS A 318 2.29 6.94 -12.25
N ASP A 319 1.92 6.09 -13.21
CA ASP A 319 0.53 5.70 -13.51
C ASP A 319 0.12 4.48 -12.68
N LEU A 320 -0.94 4.60 -11.88
CA LEU A 320 -1.40 3.56 -10.95
C LEU A 320 -1.67 2.23 -11.65
N ASN A 321 -2.41 2.23 -12.76
CA ASN A 321 -2.75 1.01 -13.49
C ASN A 321 -1.53 0.32 -14.10
N SER A 322 -0.59 1.10 -14.65
CA SER A 322 0.66 0.57 -15.21
C SER A 322 1.52 -0.06 -14.12
N SER A 323 1.63 0.58 -12.95
CA SER A 323 2.33 0.01 -11.80
C SER A 323 1.69 -1.30 -11.33
N LEU A 324 0.36 -1.35 -11.12
CA LEU A 324 -0.35 -2.58 -10.76
C LEU A 324 -0.22 -3.68 -11.82
N SER A 325 -0.27 -3.31 -13.11
CA SER A 325 -0.11 -4.27 -14.21
C SER A 325 1.31 -4.82 -14.28
N GLU A 326 2.34 -4.00 -14.07
CA GLU A 326 3.73 -4.44 -14.10
C GLU A 326 4.14 -5.24 -12.85
N ILE A 327 3.53 -4.98 -11.69
CA ILE A 327 3.61 -5.82 -10.49
C ILE A 327 3.06 -7.23 -10.80
N ALA A 328 1.87 -7.31 -11.42
CA ALA A 328 1.28 -8.59 -11.82
C ALA A 328 2.10 -9.31 -12.91
N ASN A 329 2.54 -8.58 -13.94
CA ASN A 329 3.37 -9.11 -15.03
C ASN A 329 4.72 -9.65 -14.56
N ARG A 330 5.23 -9.17 -13.40
CA ARG A 330 6.45 -9.65 -12.74
C ARG A 330 6.23 -10.75 -11.71
N GLY A 331 4.98 -11.20 -11.51
CA GLY A 331 4.68 -12.40 -10.73
C GLY A 331 4.45 -12.19 -9.24
N PHE A 332 4.26 -10.95 -8.80
CA PHE A 332 3.86 -10.65 -7.42
C PHE A 332 2.36 -10.91 -7.26
N ASN A 333 1.99 -11.98 -6.56
CA ASN A 333 0.60 -12.44 -6.45
C ASN A 333 -0.17 -11.84 -5.25
N LEU A 334 0.55 -11.20 -4.34
CA LEU A 334 0.04 -10.48 -3.17
C LEU A 334 0.61 -9.06 -3.10
N LEU A 335 -0.21 -8.09 -2.70
CA LEU A 335 0.20 -6.72 -2.38
C LEU A 335 -0.05 -6.46 -0.88
N ARG A 336 1.00 -6.26 -0.07
CA ARG A 336 0.86 -5.74 1.31
C ARG A 336 0.71 -4.23 1.22
N VAL A 337 -0.39 -3.70 1.76
CA VAL A 337 -0.75 -2.27 1.69
C VAL A 337 -0.76 -1.69 3.11
N PRO A 338 0.33 -1.03 3.53
CA PRO A 338 0.39 -0.16 4.71
C PRO A 338 -0.67 0.94 4.72
N ILE A 339 -1.55 0.95 5.73
CA ILE A 339 -2.58 1.98 6.00
C ILE A 339 -2.52 2.39 7.49
N SER A 340 -2.79 3.65 7.83
CA SER A 340 -2.88 4.08 9.24
C SER A 340 -4.27 3.80 9.85
N THR A 341 -4.32 3.54 11.16
CA THR A 341 -5.58 3.46 11.91
C THR A 341 -6.40 4.76 11.79
N GLU A 342 -5.73 5.91 11.85
CA GLU A 342 -6.33 7.23 11.73
C GLU A 342 -7.04 7.43 10.37
N LEU A 343 -6.42 7.07 9.25
CA LEU A 343 -7.02 7.23 7.91
C LEU A 343 -8.25 6.33 7.72
N ILE A 344 -8.21 5.09 8.22
CA ILE A 344 -9.37 4.18 8.19
C ILE A 344 -10.53 4.75 9.03
N ASN A 345 -10.24 5.33 10.19
CA ASN A 345 -11.26 5.97 11.02
C ASN A 345 -11.82 7.26 10.40
N SER A 346 -11.00 8.07 9.71
CA SER A 346 -11.50 9.19 8.90
C SER A 346 -12.46 8.70 7.83
N TRP A 347 -12.05 7.70 7.03
CA TRP A 347 -12.91 7.07 6.01
C TRP A 347 -14.23 6.53 6.59
N ALA A 348 -14.19 5.94 7.80
CA ALA A 348 -15.36 5.43 8.51
C ALA A 348 -16.30 6.56 9.01
N ALA A 349 -15.74 7.71 9.39
CA ALA A 349 -16.49 8.91 9.77
C ALA A 349 -17.09 9.67 8.57
N GLY A 350 -16.66 9.35 7.33
CA GLY A 350 -17.01 10.09 6.12
C GLY A 350 -16.11 11.29 5.85
N GLU A 351 -14.94 11.35 6.50
CA GLU A 351 -13.91 12.35 6.29
C GLU A 351 -12.83 11.77 5.37
N TYR A 352 -12.58 12.43 4.23
CA TYR A 352 -11.68 11.91 3.20
C TYR A 352 -10.52 12.88 2.95
N PRO A 353 -9.34 12.66 3.56
CA PRO A 353 -8.14 13.44 3.28
C PRO A 353 -7.78 13.44 1.79
N THR A 354 -7.20 14.55 1.33
CA THR A 354 -6.80 14.72 -0.07
C THR A 354 -5.67 13.74 -0.43
N ALA A 355 -5.91 12.87 -1.40
CA ALA A 355 -4.89 12.01 -1.98
C ALA A 355 -3.88 12.82 -2.81
N ASN A 356 -2.58 12.60 -2.57
CA ASN A 356 -1.49 13.29 -3.28
C ASN A 356 -1.05 12.50 -4.52
N PHE A 357 -1.52 12.89 -5.70
CA PHE A 357 -1.14 12.28 -6.98
C PHE A 357 -1.00 13.32 -8.11
N ASN A 358 -0.42 12.90 -9.22
CA ASN A 358 -0.29 13.71 -10.42
C ASN A 358 -1.57 13.63 -11.26
N HIS A 359 -2.38 14.70 -11.23
CA HIS A 359 -3.65 14.81 -11.94
C HIS A 359 -3.54 14.77 -13.48
N ALA A 360 -2.33 14.86 -14.05
CA ALA A 360 -2.10 14.71 -15.49
C ALA A 360 -1.67 13.29 -15.88
N THR A 361 -0.94 12.58 -15.00
CA THR A 361 -0.61 11.15 -15.18
C THR A 361 -1.80 10.25 -14.87
N ASN A 362 -2.53 10.56 -13.79
CA ASN A 362 -3.67 9.78 -13.28
C ASN A 362 -4.96 10.60 -13.39
N ASP A 363 -5.26 11.15 -14.57
CA ASP A 363 -6.43 12.01 -14.83
C ASP A 363 -7.77 11.35 -14.45
N TYR A 364 -7.85 10.04 -14.62
CA TYR A 364 -8.97 9.18 -14.26
C TYR A 364 -9.24 9.03 -12.76
N LEU A 365 -8.34 9.49 -11.88
CA LEU A 365 -8.56 9.59 -10.44
C LEU A 365 -9.08 10.97 -10.02
N VAL A 366 -9.09 11.96 -10.91
CA VAL A 366 -9.51 13.33 -10.59
C VAL A 366 -11.01 13.36 -10.25
N GLY A 367 -11.32 13.82 -9.04
CA GLY A 367 -12.67 13.85 -8.49
C GLY A 367 -13.01 12.65 -7.60
N MET A 368 -12.17 11.62 -7.55
CA MET A 368 -12.24 10.58 -6.51
C MET A 368 -11.61 11.07 -5.21
N ASN A 369 -12.19 10.68 -4.08
CA ASN A 369 -11.55 10.85 -2.77
C ASN A 369 -10.62 9.67 -2.42
N SER A 370 -9.83 9.80 -1.34
CA SER A 370 -8.85 8.79 -0.89
C SER A 370 -9.42 7.36 -0.77
N LEU A 371 -10.64 7.19 -0.25
CA LEU A 371 -11.30 5.88 -0.15
C LEU A 371 -11.79 5.36 -1.51
N GLU A 372 -12.28 6.24 -2.39
CA GLU A 372 -12.70 5.86 -3.75
C GLU A 372 -11.51 5.43 -4.62
N ILE A 373 -10.33 6.04 -4.40
CA ILE A 373 -9.07 5.59 -5.03
C ILE A 373 -8.68 4.21 -4.49
N PHE A 374 -8.87 3.93 -3.20
CA PHE A 374 -8.62 2.59 -2.64
C PHE A 374 -9.62 1.53 -3.17
N ASP A 375 -10.91 1.85 -3.26
CA ASP A 375 -11.91 0.98 -3.92
C ASP A 375 -11.55 0.71 -5.40
N TYR A 376 -11.05 1.73 -6.11
CA TYR A 376 -10.55 1.60 -7.49
C TYR A 376 -9.32 0.69 -7.58
N VAL A 377 -8.36 0.83 -6.66
CA VAL A 377 -7.17 -0.05 -6.52
C VAL A 377 -7.59 -1.49 -6.38
N ILE A 378 -8.52 -1.80 -5.47
CA ILE A 378 -9.01 -3.17 -5.26
C ILE A 378 -9.61 -3.73 -6.55
N GLY A 379 -10.42 -2.95 -7.27
CA GLY A 379 -10.95 -3.33 -8.58
C GLY A 379 -9.87 -3.63 -9.62
N GLN A 380 -8.78 -2.85 -9.67
CA GLN A 380 -7.66 -3.08 -10.61
C GLN A 380 -6.74 -4.24 -10.18
N CYS A 381 -6.55 -4.49 -8.89
CA CYS A 381 -5.87 -5.68 -8.38
C CYS A 381 -6.63 -6.95 -8.80
N ARG A 382 -7.96 -6.99 -8.58
CA ARG A 382 -8.84 -8.07 -9.04
C ARG A 382 -8.75 -8.27 -10.56
N ALA A 383 -8.72 -7.19 -11.33
CA ALA A 383 -8.56 -7.23 -12.80
C ALA A 383 -7.17 -7.70 -13.28
N ASN A 384 -6.20 -7.81 -12.36
CA ASN A 384 -4.83 -8.26 -12.61
C ASN A 384 -4.49 -9.63 -11.99
N GLY A 385 -5.42 -10.26 -11.25
CA GLY A 385 -5.14 -11.48 -10.48
C GLY A 385 -4.26 -11.27 -9.24
N ILE A 386 -4.05 -10.01 -8.83
CA ILE A 386 -3.38 -9.65 -7.57
C ILE A 386 -4.41 -9.72 -6.44
N LYS A 387 -4.06 -10.39 -5.34
CA LYS A 387 -4.79 -10.28 -4.07
C LYS A 387 -4.09 -9.27 -3.14
N ILE A 388 -4.80 -8.78 -2.15
CA ILE A 388 -4.36 -7.72 -1.23
C ILE A 388 -4.30 -8.28 0.21
N MET A 389 -3.26 -7.85 0.93
CA MET A 389 -3.18 -7.89 2.38
C MET A 389 -3.19 -6.45 2.89
N ILE A 390 -4.18 -6.11 3.72
CA ILE A 390 -4.19 -4.81 4.40
C ILE A 390 -3.29 -4.92 5.62
N ASP A 391 -2.46 -3.90 5.84
CA ASP A 391 -1.52 -3.81 6.96
C ASP A 391 -1.84 -2.55 7.77
N ILE A 392 -2.11 -2.69 9.08
CA ILE A 392 -2.23 -1.55 9.98
C ILE A 392 -0.82 -1.11 10.39
N HIS A 393 -0.27 -0.18 9.61
CA HIS A 393 1.15 0.10 9.66
C HIS A 393 1.57 1.05 10.79
N CYS A 394 0.59 1.78 11.34
CA CYS A 394 0.77 2.72 12.43
C CYS A 394 -0.57 3.27 12.93
N ALA A 395 -0.58 3.80 14.16
CA ALA A 395 -1.74 4.49 14.72
C ALA A 395 -2.12 5.77 13.92
N LYS A 396 -1.14 6.61 13.58
CA LYS A 396 -1.32 7.92 12.94
C LYS A 396 -0.76 8.01 11.53
N THR A 397 -1.32 8.90 10.73
CA THR A 397 -1.02 9.13 9.30
C THR A 397 0.26 9.97 9.15
N ASP A 398 1.39 9.37 9.49
CA ASP A 398 2.71 10.01 9.55
C ASP A 398 3.74 9.12 8.83
N ALA A 399 4.64 9.72 8.06
CA ALA A 399 5.75 9.00 7.42
C ALA A 399 6.68 8.33 8.46
N MET A 400 6.77 8.90 9.67
CA MET A 400 7.48 8.33 10.82
C MET A 400 6.55 7.58 11.79
N GLY A 401 5.29 7.32 11.42
CA GLY A 401 4.30 6.67 12.27
C GLY A 401 4.68 5.25 12.70
N HIS A 402 5.46 4.54 11.88
CA HIS A 402 6.01 3.21 12.19
C HIS A 402 7.06 3.23 13.32
N MET A 403 7.60 4.39 13.68
CA MET A 403 8.56 4.55 14.81
C MET A 403 7.84 4.57 16.18
N LYS A 404 6.64 3.99 16.27
CA LYS A 404 5.80 3.95 17.47
C LYS A 404 5.69 2.50 17.93
N ASN A 405 6.12 2.26 19.17
CA ASN A 405 6.15 0.94 19.80
C ASN A 405 4.79 0.21 19.89
N MET A 406 3.67 0.87 19.55
CA MET A 406 2.29 0.51 19.90
C MET A 406 1.28 0.90 18.80
N TRP A 407 0.21 0.10 18.68
CA TRP A 407 -1.04 0.34 17.92
C TRP A 407 -1.89 1.54 18.42
N TYR A 408 -1.30 2.48 19.15
CA TYR A 408 -1.96 3.69 19.66
C TYR A 408 -0.96 4.83 19.77
N ASP A 409 -1.39 6.06 19.46
CA ASP A 409 -0.57 7.27 19.62
C ASP A 409 -1.44 8.52 19.81
N GLY A 410 -1.12 9.30 20.85
CA GLY A 410 -1.83 10.53 21.19
C GLY A 410 -3.31 10.33 21.49
N ASP A 411 -4.16 10.71 20.55
CA ASP A 411 -5.62 10.63 20.56
C ASP A 411 -6.18 9.40 19.82
N VAL A 412 -5.38 8.68 19.05
CA VAL A 412 -5.75 7.36 18.49
C VAL A 412 -5.60 6.31 19.58
N THR A 413 -6.70 5.70 20.02
CA THR A 413 -6.69 4.71 21.12
C THR A 413 -6.76 3.27 20.62
N GLU A 414 -6.46 2.31 21.51
CA GLU A 414 -6.70 0.88 21.30
C GLU A 414 -8.14 0.56 20.80
N LYS A 415 -9.14 1.35 21.22
CA LYS A 415 -10.52 1.17 20.77
C LYS A 415 -10.70 1.58 19.31
N ASP A 416 -9.97 2.58 18.85
CA ASP A 416 -10.13 3.16 17.51
C ASP A 416 -9.31 2.34 16.49
N TYR A 417 -8.19 1.76 16.94
CA TYR A 417 -7.49 0.66 16.27
C TYR A 417 -8.39 -0.57 16.02
N LEU A 418 -9.07 -1.07 17.05
CA LEU A 418 -9.97 -2.22 16.93
C LEU A 418 -11.23 -1.92 16.09
N ASP A 419 -11.77 -0.70 16.19
CA ASP A 419 -12.91 -0.26 15.37
C ASP A 419 -12.48 -0.11 13.88
N ALA A 420 -11.29 0.41 13.58
CA ALA A 420 -10.76 0.50 12.22
C ALA A 420 -10.64 -0.88 11.56
N LEU A 421 -10.02 -1.84 12.25
CA LEU A 421 -9.93 -3.24 11.81
C LEU A 421 -11.31 -3.86 11.56
N SER A 422 -12.27 -3.63 12.46
CA SER A 422 -13.65 -4.11 12.31
C SER A 422 -14.36 -3.49 11.11
N TRP A 423 -14.21 -2.17 10.90
CA TRP A 423 -14.86 -1.44 9.81
C TRP A 423 -14.33 -1.87 8.43
N ILE A 424 -13.00 -1.98 8.30
CA ILE A 424 -12.39 -2.35 7.01
C ILE A 424 -12.60 -3.84 6.68
N ALA A 425 -12.71 -4.70 7.69
CA ALA A 425 -13.16 -6.08 7.52
C ALA A 425 -14.64 -6.16 7.12
N GLU A 426 -15.55 -5.41 7.75
CA GLU A 426 -16.96 -5.36 7.34
C GLU A 426 -17.13 -4.82 5.92
N ARG A 427 -16.41 -3.75 5.55
CA ARG A 427 -16.51 -3.14 4.22
C ARG A 427 -16.23 -4.12 3.08
N TYR A 428 -15.18 -4.94 3.23
CA TYR A 428 -14.66 -5.78 2.14
C TYR A 428 -14.94 -7.29 2.28
N LYS A 429 -15.71 -7.75 3.28
CA LYS A 429 -16.03 -9.18 3.50
C LYS A 429 -16.73 -9.95 2.36
N ASN A 430 -17.18 -9.25 1.31
CA ASN A 430 -17.80 -9.84 0.11
C ASN A 430 -16.89 -9.79 -1.12
N ASP A 431 -15.60 -9.51 -0.94
CA ASP A 431 -14.61 -9.37 -2.02
C ASP A 431 -13.30 -10.06 -1.65
N ASP A 432 -13.13 -11.30 -2.13
CA ASP A 432 -11.91 -12.10 -1.97
C ASP A 432 -10.68 -11.55 -2.72
N THR A 433 -10.73 -10.31 -3.21
CA THR A 433 -9.52 -9.55 -3.55
C THR A 433 -8.71 -9.24 -2.29
N ILE A 434 -9.33 -8.90 -1.16
CA ILE A 434 -8.65 -8.73 0.13
C ILE A 434 -8.75 -10.05 0.90
N ILE A 435 -7.66 -10.81 0.90
CA ILE A 435 -7.60 -12.16 1.49
C ILE A 435 -7.05 -12.16 2.93
N ALA A 436 -6.46 -11.06 3.36
CA ALA A 436 -5.61 -11.02 4.55
C ALA A 436 -5.58 -9.65 5.23
N TYR A 437 -5.36 -9.68 6.55
CA TYR A 437 -5.12 -8.51 7.40
C TYR A 437 -3.88 -8.77 8.28
N ASP A 438 -2.80 -8.01 8.08
CA ASP A 438 -1.69 -7.87 9.03
C ASP A 438 -2.15 -6.90 10.13
N LEU A 439 -2.12 -7.35 11.39
CA LEU A 439 -2.93 -6.74 12.44
C LEU A 439 -2.32 -5.48 13.04
N GLU A 440 -1.00 -5.39 13.15
CA GLU A 440 -0.22 -4.17 13.46
C GLU A 440 1.22 -4.42 13.00
N ASN A 441 1.80 -3.46 12.29
CA ASN A 441 3.18 -3.52 11.83
C ASN A 441 4.19 -3.33 12.96
N GLU A 442 5.15 -4.24 13.06
CA GLU A 442 6.34 -4.16 13.87
C GLU A 442 6.17 -3.72 15.35
N PRO A 443 5.28 -4.29 16.19
CA PRO A 443 5.22 -3.96 17.62
C PRO A 443 6.60 -4.11 18.30
N HIS A 444 7.08 -3.09 19.03
CA HIS A 444 8.49 -3.03 19.42
C HIS A 444 8.76 -2.33 20.76
N GLY A 445 10.05 -2.14 21.08
CA GLY A 445 10.52 -1.40 22.24
C GLY A 445 11.58 -2.16 23.04
N LYS A 446 12.71 -1.49 23.28
CA LYS A 446 13.86 -2.02 24.03
C LYS A 446 13.56 -2.10 25.52
N ALA A 447 14.36 -2.87 26.26
CA ALA A 447 14.17 -3.10 27.69
C ALA A 447 14.06 -1.80 28.54
N ASN A 448 14.72 -0.73 28.11
CA ASN A 448 14.75 0.58 28.74
C ASN A 448 13.75 1.61 28.17
N GLU A 449 12.89 1.21 27.22
CA GLU A 449 11.88 2.05 26.59
C GLU A 449 10.48 1.79 27.21
N ASP A 450 9.63 2.82 27.23
CA ASP A 450 8.29 2.80 27.84
C ASP A 450 7.37 3.73 27.02
N PRO A 451 6.26 3.22 26.43
CA PRO A 451 5.81 1.82 26.41
C PRO A 451 6.71 0.91 25.56
N ARG A 452 6.59 -0.41 25.72
CA ARG A 452 7.22 -1.42 24.86
C ARG A 452 6.35 -2.66 24.73
N ALA A 453 6.28 -3.25 23.53
CA ALA A 453 5.45 -4.42 23.27
C ALA A 453 5.98 -5.65 24.00
N LYS A 454 5.09 -6.37 24.68
CA LYS A 454 5.41 -7.62 25.40
C LYS A 454 4.53 -8.80 24.99
N TRP A 455 4.95 -10.01 25.36
CA TRP A 455 4.27 -11.26 24.99
C TRP A 455 4.28 -12.25 26.16
N ASP A 456 3.16 -12.33 26.86
CA ASP A 456 2.90 -13.25 27.98
C ASP A 456 1.40 -13.58 28.08
N SER A 457 0.99 -14.39 29.07
CA SER A 457 -0.43 -14.77 29.29
C SER A 457 -1.29 -13.70 30.01
N GLY A 458 -0.75 -12.50 30.23
CA GLY A 458 -1.41 -11.36 30.83
C GLY A 458 -2.45 -10.68 29.93
N LYS A 459 -2.92 -9.50 30.36
CA LYS A 459 -3.99 -8.72 29.70
C LYS A 459 -3.76 -7.20 29.80
N ASP A 460 -2.49 -6.81 29.90
CA ASP A 460 -2.08 -5.42 30.01
C ASP A 460 -2.11 -4.76 28.63
N SER A 461 -2.22 -3.42 28.59
CA SER A 461 -2.36 -2.64 27.33
C SER A 461 -1.04 -2.45 26.56
N ASP A 462 0.01 -3.20 26.92
CA ASP A 462 1.30 -3.33 26.25
C ASP A 462 1.55 -4.78 25.76
N ASN A 463 0.66 -5.73 26.11
CA ASN A 463 0.77 -7.14 25.75
C ASN A 463 0.22 -7.36 24.33
N TRP A 464 1.11 -7.45 23.35
CA TRP A 464 0.76 -7.65 21.95
C TRP A 464 0.00 -8.96 21.73
N LYS A 465 0.35 -10.07 22.40
CA LYS A 465 -0.39 -11.34 22.28
C LYS A 465 -1.89 -11.18 22.58
N TYR A 466 -2.21 -10.51 23.70
CA TYR A 466 -3.60 -10.27 24.11
C TYR A 466 -4.34 -9.33 23.15
N ILE A 467 -3.63 -8.37 22.56
CA ILE A 467 -4.20 -7.37 21.67
C ILE A 467 -4.37 -7.92 20.26
N ALA A 468 -3.40 -8.68 19.74
CA ALA A 468 -3.51 -9.46 18.51
C ALA A 468 -4.70 -10.42 18.56
N GLU A 469 -4.97 -11.07 19.70
CA GLU A 469 -6.18 -11.89 19.90
C GLU A 469 -7.48 -11.06 19.81
N LYS A 470 -7.48 -9.79 20.23
CA LYS A 470 -8.62 -8.88 20.07
C LYS A 470 -8.75 -8.35 18.64
N ALA A 471 -7.65 -7.97 18.01
CA ALA A 471 -7.55 -7.47 16.65
C ALA A 471 -7.97 -8.52 15.62
N ALA A 472 -7.44 -9.74 15.76
CA ALA A 472 -7.88 -10.91 14.99
C ALA A 472 -9.38 -11.14 15.12
N MET A 473 -9.94 -11.02 16.34
CA MET A 473 -11.38 -11.18 16.56
C MET A 473 -12.21 -10.00 16.05
N ALA A 474 -11.67 -8.77 15.95
CA ALA A 474 -12.35 -7.66 15.29
C ALA A 474 -12.52 -7.95 13.79
N VAL A 475 -11.47 -8.42 13.12
CA VAL A 475 -11.52 -8.87 11.72
C VAL A 475 -12.45 -10.09 11.56
N LEU A 476 -12.21 -11.16 12.31
CA LEU A 476 -12.85 -12.48 12.09
C LEU A 476 -14.30 -12.58 12.57
N ASN A 477 -14.81 -11.61 13.34
CA ASN A 477 -16.25 -11.51 13.57
C ASN A 477 -16.99 -11.00 12.31
N GLU A 478 -16.35 -10.12 11.54
CA GLU A 478 -16.93 -9.50 10.35
C GLU A 478 -16.61 -10.27 9.06
N ASN A 479 -15.33 -10.56 8.81
CA ASN A 479 -14.87 -11.45 7.74
C ASN A 479 -14.31 -12.76 8.33
N PRO A 480 -15.15 -13.81 8.53
CA PRO A 480 -14.71 -15.09 9.08
C PRO A 480 -13.87 -15.95 8.09
N HIS A 481 -13.59 -15.45 6.89
CA HIS A 481 -12.87 -16.16 5.82
C HIS A 481 -11.48 -15.60 5.53
N ALA A 482 -11.19 -14.36 5.92
CA ALA A 482 -9.87 -13.76 5.76
C ALA A 482 -8.82 -14.46 6.64
N LEU A 483 -7.58 -14.46 6.17
CA LEU A 483 -6.42 -14.76 7.01
C LEU A 483 -6.12 -13.55 7.91
N VAL A 484 -5.63 -13.83 9.12
CA VAL A 484 -5.09 -12.81 10.02
C VAL A 484 -3.63 -13.12 10.32
N MET A 485 -2.79 -12.12 10.15
CA MET A 485 -1.35 -12.25 10.30
C MET A 485 -0.92 -11.59 11.62
N VAL A 486 -0.07 -12.28 12.38
CA VAL A 486 0.40 -11.80 13.69
C VAL A 486 1.92 -11.68 13.65
N GLU A 487 2.41 -10.45 13.65
CA GLU A 487 3.83 -10.14 13.82
C GLU A 487 4.33 -10.48 15.23
N GLY A 488 5.65 -10.52 15.40
CA GLY A 488 6.31 -10.69 16.70
C GLY A 488 6.39 -9.40 17.52
N ILE A 489 7.35 -9.36 18.44
CA ILE A 489 7.78 -8.13 19.14
C ILE A 489 9.27 -7.86 18.89
N GLU A 490 9.90 -6.87 19.55
CA GLU A 490 11.36 -6.69 19.49
C GLU A 490 12.11 -7.63 20.47
N ILE A 491 11.69 -7.65 21.75
CA ILE A 491 12.44 -8.29 22.85
C ILE A 491 11.67 -9.44 23.50
N TYR A 492 12.35 -10.49 23.96
CA TYR A 492 11.72 -11.59 24.73
C TYR A 492 12.63 -12.07 25.89
N PRO A 493 12.10 -12.28 27.11
CA PRO A 493 12.91 -12.64 28.28
C PRO A 493 13.72 -13.93 28.11
N LYS A 494 15.02 -13.89 28.48
CA LYS A 494 15.90 -15.08 28.52
C LYS A 494 15.55 -16.04 29.65
N ASP A 495 15.09 -15.51 30.80
CA ASP A 495 14.56 -16.31 31.91
C ASP A 495 13.13 -15.86 32.25
N ILE A 496 12.17 -16.50 31.60
CA ILE A 496 10.73 -16.31 31.81
C ILE A 496 10.26 -16.56 33.26
N LYS A 497 11.07 -17.20 34.12
CA LYS A 497 10.73 -17.41 35.54
C LYS A 497 11.17 -16.27 36.44
N LYS A 498 12.12 -15.45 35.97
CA LYS A 498 12.66 -14.26 36.67
C LYS A 498 12.08 -12.96 36.10
N ASN A 499 11.84 -12.94 34.78
CA ASN A 499 11.52 -11.73 34.01
C ASN A 499 10.36 -11.96 33.02
N GLY A 500 9.49 -12.96 33.27
CA GLY A 500 8.32 -13.22 32.42
C GLY A 500 7.24 -12.15 32.47
N ASP A 501 7.37 -11.19 33.38
CA ASP A 501 6.56 -9.97 33.50
C ASP A 501 7.21 -8.76 32.79
N PHE A 502 8.32 -8.97 32.07
CA PHE A 502 9.10 -7.95 31.37
C PHE A 502 9.59 -6.80 32.29
N SER A 503 9.71 -7.03 33.60
CA SER A 503 10.01 -6.01 34.60
C SER A 503 11.46 -5.49 34.61
N SER A 504 12.41 -6.25 34.06
CA SER A 504 13.82 -5.83 33.95
C SER A 504 14.01 -4.80 32.85
N THR A 505 14.73 -3.72 33.15
CA THR A 505 15.17 -2.72 32.16
C THR A 505 16.58 -2.96 31.60
N ASN A 506 17.19 -4.11 31.92
CA ASN A 506 18.52 -4.48 31.42
C ASN A 506 18.41 -5.26 30.09
N PRO A 507 18.91 -4.75 28.96
CA PRO A 507 18.90 -5.47 27.67
C PRO A 507 19.55 -6.87 27.74
N SER A 508 20.50 -7.08 28.65
CA SER A 508 21.16 -8.38 28.84
C SER A 508 20.20 -9.50 29.28
N ASP A 509 19.06 -9.17 29.91
CA ASP A 509 18.05 -10.14 30.34
C ASP A 509 17.11 -10.60 29.18
N TYR A 510 17.23 -10.04 27.97
CA TYR A 510 16.35 -10.31 26.82
C TYR A 510 17.09 -10.89 25.60
N TYR A 511 16.41 -11.73 24.81
CA TYR A 511 16.72 -11.91 23.40
C TYR A 511 16.10 -10.74 22.64
N SER A 512 16.89 -9.96 21.90
CA SER A 512 16.39 -8.95 20.97
C SER A 512 16.54 -9.44 19.53
N THR A 513 15.66 -9.01 18.65
CA THR A 513 15.84 -9.14 17.19
C THR A 513 15.19 -7.94 16.49
N TRP A 514 14.84 -8.07 15.21
CA TRP A 514 14.05 -7.08 14.49
C TRP A 514 12.73 -6.77 15.20
N TRP A 515 12.23 -5.56 15.00
CA TRP A 515 10.83 -5.23 15.28
C TRP A 515 9.93 -6.15 14.45
N GLY A 516 8.78 -6.57 14.98
CA GLY A 516 7.95 -7.64 14.38
C GLY A 516 8.62 -9.04 14.28
N GLY A 517 9.92 -9.19 14.60
CA GLY A 517 10.66 -10.44 14.36
C GLY A 517 10.65 -11.46 15.52
N ASN A 518 10.35 -11.05 16.76
CA ASN A 518 10.54 -11.89 17.94
C ASN A 518 9.27 -12.71 18.31
N LEU A 519 9.06 -13.81 17.60
CA LEU A 519 7.96 -14.76 17.86
C LEU A 519 8.33 -15.85 18.90
N ARG A 520 9.33 -15.63 19.77
CA ARG A 520 9.70 -16.57 20.86
C ARG A 520 8.55 -16.87 21.82
N GLY A 521 7.64 -15.92 22.00
CA GLY A 521 6.47 -16.06 22.88
C GLY A 521 5.49 -17.17 22.48
N VAL A 522 5.34 -17.41 21.18
CA VAL A 522 4.41 -18.42 20.61
C VAL A 522 4.65 -19.84 21.17
N LYS A 523 5.88 -20.14 21.60
CA LYS A 523 6.27 -21.43 22.20
C LYS A 523 5.63 -21.71 23.57
N ASN A 524 5.35 -20.66 24.34
CA ASN A 524 4.83 -20.73 25.70
C ASN A 524 3.35 -20.29 25.74
N ASP A 525 3.07 -19.17 25.07
CA ASP A 525 1.80 -18.46 25.08
C ASP A 525 1.36 -18.18 23.62
N PRO A 526 0.99 -19.19 22.82
CA PRO A 526 0.53 -18.99 21.45
C PRO A 526 -0.78 -18.19 21.40
N ILE A 527 -1.04 -17.56 20.25
CA ILE A 527 -2.35 -16.99 19.90
C ILE A 527 -3.38 -18.13 19.80
N ASP A 528 -4.54 -17.98 20.45
CA ASP A 528 -5.68 -18.90 20.35
C ASP A 528 -6.96 -18.18 19.92
N LEU A 529 -7.27 -18.28 18.63
CA LEU A 529 -8.52 -17.78 18.01
C LEU A 529 -9.65 -18.83 18.06
N GLY A 530 -9.46 -19.92 18.82
CA GLY A 530 -10.43 -20.99 19.02
C GLY A 530 -10.90 -21.65 17.73
N LYS A 531 -12.13 -21.30 17.29
CA LYS A 531 -12.71 -21.82 16.05
C LYS A 531 -12.06 -21.27 14.77
N TYR A 532 -11.29 -20.18 14.87
CA TYR A 532 -10.62 -19.52 13.75
C TYR A 532 -9.10 -19.78 13.72
N ASN A 533 -8.58 -20.76 14.48
CA ASN A 533 -7.16 -21.13 14.39
C ASN A 533 -6.72 -21.63 13.00
N SER A 534 -7.67 -21.91 12.09
CA SER A 534 -7.45 -22.15 10.66
C SER A 534 -7.26 -20.88 9.81
N GLN A 535 -7.23 -19.69 10.41
CA GLN A 535 -7.03 -18.40 9.73
C GLN A 535 -5.74 -17.69 10.18
N LEU A 536 -5.04 -18.23 11.19
CA LEU A 536 -3.84 -17.63 11.80
C LEU A 536 -2.55 -17.95 11.02
N VAL A 537 -1.84 -16.91 10.62
CA VAL A 537 -0.45 -16.96 10.14
C VAL A 537 0.41 -16.12 11.07
N TYR A 538 1.68 -16.47 11.28
CA TYR A 538 2.63 -15.59 11.96
C TYR A 538 3.52 -14.86 10.94
N SER A 539 3.75 -13.57 11.18
CA SER A 539 4.35 -12.65 10.19
C SER A 539 5.67 -12.04 10.69
N PRO A 540 6.78 -12.80 10.74
CA PRO A 540 8.08 -12.23 11.16
C PRO A 540 8.66 -11.30 10.10
N HIS A 541 9.18 -10.15 10.52
CA HIS A 541 10.08 -9.34 9.71
C HIS A 541 11.54 -9.78 9.93
N ASP A 542 12.35 -9.74 8.87
CA ASP A 542 13.79 -9.99 8.93
C ASP A 542 14.50 -9.09 7.93
N TYR A 543 15.47 -8.30 8.42
CA TYR A 543 16.24 -7.35 7.63
C TYR A 543 17.76 -7.64 7.65
N GLY A 544 18.50 -6.92 6.82
CA GLY A 544 19.94 -7.08 6.65
C GLY A 544 20.79 -5.99 7.31
N PRO A 545 22.13 -6.11 7.24
CA PRO A 545 23.06 -5.15 7.84
C PRO A 545 23.02 -3.74 7.24
N ALA A 546 22.27 -3.50 6.15
CA ALA A 546 21.99 -2.14 5.67
C ALA A 546 21.01 -1.36 6.57
N VAL A 547 20.06 -2.07 7.20
CA VAL A 547 19.06 -1.48 8.10
C VAL A 547 19.64 -1.34 9.51
N TYR A 548 20.19 -2.43 10.06
CA TYR A 548 20.90 -2.38 11.34
C TYR A 548 22.01 -3.44 11.47
N GLN A 549 23.15 -3.04 12.02
CA GLN A 549 24.34 -3.89 12.22
C GLN A 549 24.20 -4.78 13.47
N GLN A 550 23.23 -5.70 13.43
CA GLN A 550 22.95 -6.69 14.48
C GLN A 550 24.17 -7.54 14.87
N GLU A 551 24.17 -8.08 16.09
CA GLU A 551 25.30 -8.85 16.65
C GLU A 551 25.70 -10.05 15.78
N TRP A 552 24.72 -10.77 15.22
CA TRP A 552 24.94 -11.94 14.34
C TRP A 552 25.50 -11.59 12.95
N PHE A 553 25.60 -10.30 12.61
CA PHE A 553 26.32 -9.81 11.43
C PHE A 553 27.76 -9.39 11.72
N LYS A 554 28.24 -9.46 12.97
CA LYS A 554 29.62 -9.08 13.32
C LYS A 554 30.60 -10.20 12.98
N GLY A 555 31.53 -9.91 12.06
CA GLY A 555 32.42 -10.91 11.46
C GLY A 555 31.82 -11.52 10.19
N ASP A 556 32.33 -12.68 9.75
CA ASP A 556 31.77 -13.36 8.57
C ASP A 556 30.63 -14.31 8.97
N TYR A 557 29.40 -13.92 8.62
CA TYR A 557 28.22 -14.75 8.84
C TYR A 557 27.95 -15.70 7.67
N THR A 558 27.16 -16.74 7.91
CA THR A 558 26.84 -17.82 6.97
C THR A 558 25.36 -18.17 7.07
N PHE A 559 24.82 -18.94 6.11
CA PHE A 559 23.46 -19.47 6.18
C PHE A 559 23.20 -20.22 7.51
N ASP A 560 24.14 -21.08 7.93
CA ASP A 560 24.01 -21.85 9.17
C ASP A 560 24.09 -20.97 10.43
N SER A 561 24.90 -19.90 10.44
CA SER A 561 24.96 -18.98 11.58
C SER A 561 23.73 -18.07 11.64
N LEU A 562 23.26 -17.50 10.52
CA LEU A 562 22.00 -16.76 10.48
C LEU A 562 20.83 -17.63 10.91
N LYS A 563 20.75 -18.87 10.41
CA LYS A 563 19.75 -19.83 10.87
C LYS A 563 19.83 -20.07 12.37
N LYS A 564 21.02 -20.35 12.91
CA LYS A 564 21.22 -20.63 14.35
C LYS A 564 20.92 -19.43 15.25
N ASP A 565 21.37 -18.23 14.86
CA ASP A 565 21.47 -17.07 15.74
C ASP A 565 20.40 -15.99 15.50
N ALA A 566 19.83 -15.91 14.30
CA ALA A 566 18.79 -14.94 13.92
C ALA A 566 17.41 -15.59 13.66
N TRP A 567 17.33 -16.76 13.01
CA TRP A 567 16.04 -17.27 12.51
C TRP A 567 15.41 -18.38 13.34
N GLN A 568 16.17 -19.43 13.70
CA GLN A 568 15.64 -20.71 14.20
C GLN A 568 14.78 -20.54 15.45
N ASP A 569 15.30 -19.86 16.46
CA ASP A 569 14.64 -19.68 17.75
C ASP A 569 13.65 -18.49 17.76
N ASN A 570 13.87 -17.47 16.90
CA ASN A 570 13.02 -16.28 16.89
C ASN A 570 11.67 -16.58 16.23
N TRP A 571 11.67 -17.21 15.05
CA TRP A 571 10.44 -17.44 14.27
C TRP A 571 10.42 -18.78 13.51
N LEU A 572 11.53 -19.24 12.96
CA LEU A 572 11.55 -20.39 12.03
C LEU A 572 11.14 -21.73 12.68
N TYR A 573 11.30 -21.88 14.00
CA TYR A 573 10.82 -23.06 14.72
C TYR A 573 9.31 -23.30 14.53
N ILE A 574 8.49 -22.25 14.37
CA ILE A 574 7.03 -22.35 14.20
C ILE A 574 6.69 -23.16 12.94
N TYR A 575 7.44 -22.92 11.86
CA TYR A 575 7.35 -23.69 10.63
C TYR A 575 7.91 -25.12 10.83
N ASP A 576 9.09 -25.26 11.44
CA ASP A 576 9.76 -26.56 11.61
C ASP A 576 9.00 -27.53 12.57
N THR A 577 8.23 -27.02 13.53
CA THR A 577 7.37 -27.83 14.41
C THR A 577 5.97 -28.08 13.85
N ASN A 578 5.66 -27.58 12.64
CA ASN A 578 4.32 -27.62 12.05
C ASN A 578 3.25 -26.99 12.97
N THR A 579 3.59 -25.87 13.62
CA THR A 579 2.67 -25.14 14.50
C THR A 579 1.72 -24.26 13.70
N ALA A 580 2.25 -23.48 12.78
CA ALA A 580 1.53 -22.53 11.92
C ALA A 580 2.40 -22.18 10.70
N PRO A 581 1.82 -21.66 9.61
CA PRO A 581 2.57 -21.11 8.49
C PRO A 581 3.27 -19.82 8.90
N LEU A 582 4.27 -19.46 8.08
CA LEU A 582 4.94 -18.17 8.16
C LEU A 582 4.71 -17.38 6.87
N LEU A 583 4.60 -16.07 7.01
CA LEU A 583 4.73 -15.08 5.94
C LEU A 583 5.81 -14.10 6.38
N ILE A 584 6.92 -13.94 5.65
CA ILE A 584 7.90 -12.91 5.98
C ILE A 584 7.33 -11.59 5.48
N GLY A 585 6.66 -10.84 6.37
CA GLY A 585 5.89 -9.64 6.06
C GLY A 585 6.72 -8.56 5.39
N GLU A 586 7.97 -8.43 5.83
CA GLU A 586 8.98 -7.61 5.19
C GLU A 586 10.35 -8.31 5.20
N TRP A 587 10.96 -8.30 4.01
CA TRP A 587 12.39 -8.48 3.81
C TRP A 587 12.82 -7.65 2.60
N GLY A 588 13.94 -6.93 2.72
CA GLY A 588 14.32 -5.93 1.71
C GLY A 588 15.77 -5.47 1.84
N GLY A 589 16.21 -4.66 0.86
CA GLY A 589 17.52 -4.02 0.96
C GLY A 589 18.16 -3.58 -0.35
N TYR A 590 19.26 -2.84 -0.21
CA TYR A 590 20.17 -2.54 -1.30
C TYR A 590 20.96 -3.78 -1.76
N MET A 591 21.22 -3.87 -3.06
CA MET A 591 21.99 -4.94 -3.71
C MET A 591 23.52 -4.82 -3.48
N SER A 592 23.95 -4.18 -2.40
CA SER A 592 25.35 -3.93 -2.03
C SER A 592 25.86 -4.94 -1.00
N GLN A 593 27.17 -5.19 -0.95
CA GLN A 593 27.77 -5.95 0.15
C GLN A 593 27.98 -5.06 1.38
N PRO A 594 27.78 -5.56 2.62
CA PRO A 594 27.47 -6.94 2.97
C PRO A 594 25.98 -7.35 2.83
N ASN A 595 25.06 -6.42 2.58
CA ASN A 595 23.62 -6.67 2.65
C ASN A 595 23.12 -7.79 1.70
N LEU A 596 23.60 -7.78 0.45
CA LEU A 596 23.30 -8.78 -0.57
C LEU A 596 23.67 -10.22 -0.14
N LYS A 597 24.66 -10.41 0.74
CA LYS A 597 24.99 -11.74 1.29
C LYS A 597 23.90 -12.26 2.23
N TRP A 598 23.36 -11.41 3.12
CA TRP A 598 22.19 -11.76 3.94
C TRP A 598 20.95 -11.99 3.08
N MET A 599 20.65 -11.08 2.13
CA MET A 599 19.52 -11.24 1.21
C MET A 599 19.59 -12.59 0.48
N THR A 600 20.78 -12.98 0.01
CA THR A 600 21.00 -14.25 -0.70
C THR A 600 20.68 -15.45 0.20
N TYR A 601 21.05 -15.42 1.48
CA TYR A 601 20.77 -16.50 2.43
C TYR A 601 19.30 -16.53 2.87
N LEU A 602 18.64 -15.39 3.08
CA LEU A 602 17.20 -15.39 3.41
C LEU A 602 16.38 -15.87 2.21
N ARG A 603 16.71 -15.39 1.00
CA ARG A 603 16.13 -15.89 -0.26
C ARG A 603 16.34 -17.39 -0.44
N GLN A 604 17.52 -17.92 -0.09
CA GLN A 604 17.77 -19.36 -0.07
C GLN A 604 16.81 -20.09 0.89
N LEU A 605 16.62 -19.58 2.12
CA LEU A 605 15.71 -20.18 3.11
C LEU A 605 14.24 -20.16 2.63
N ILE A 606 13.79 -19.04 2.07
CA ILE A 606 12.46 -18.88 1.46
C ILE A 606 12.27 -19.94 0.37
N LYS A 607 13.26 -20.11 -0.52
CA LYS A 607 13.24 -21.07 -1.64
C LYS A 607 13.26 -22.52 -1.18
N GLU A 608 14.07 -22.86 -0.19
CA GLU A 608 14.20 -24.22 0.36
C GLU A 608 12.92 -24.70 1.08
N LYS A 609 12.16 -23.77 1.67
CA LYS A 609 10.99 -24.11 2.50
C LYS A 609 9.63 -23.77 1.86
N ARG A 610 9.59 -22.91 0.84
CA ARG A 610 8.36 -22.22 0.37
C ARG A 610 7.67 -21.52 1.55
N ILE A 611 8.42 -20.65 2.22
CA ILE A 611 7.89 -19.70 3.20
C ILE A 611 7.22 -18.57 2.40
N ASN A 612 6.01 -18.17 2.77
CA ASN A 612 5.33 -17.04 2.14
C ASN A 612 6.11 -15.75 2.43
N HIS A 613 6.05 -14.74 1.55
CA HIS A 613 6.79 -13.49 1.78
C HIS A 613 6.20 -12.33 1.00
N THR A 614 6.46 -11.13 1.49
CA THR A 614 6.26 -9.86 0.80
C THR A 614 7.57 -9.07 0.82
N PHE A 615 8.04 -8.64 -0.36
CA PHE A 615 9.32 -7.95 -0.50
C PHE A 615 9.17 -6.45 -0.23
N TRP A 616 9.98 -5.92 0.69
CA TRP A 616 10.06 -4.49 0.96
C TRP A 616 11.08 -3.82 0.03
N CYS A 617 10.67 -2.94 -0.88
CA CYS A 617 9.30 -2.58 -1.27
C CYS A 617 9.20 -2.37 -2.78
N PHE A 618 8.00 -2.08 -3.28
CA PHE A 618 7.82 -1.54 -4.63
C PHE A 618 8.49 -0.16 -4.72
N ASN A 619 8.14 0.73 -3.78
CA ASN A 619 8.49 2.16 -3.71
C ASN A 619 9.99 2.46 -3.83
N ALA A 620 10.37 3.57 -4.46
CA ALA A 620 11.77 4.01 -4.47
C ALA A 620 12.22 4.65 -3.14
N ASN A 621 11.30 5.20 -2.34
CA ASN A 621 11.60 6.16 -1.27
C ASN A 621 11.79 5.60 0.16
N SER A 622 11.94 4.28 0.33
CA SER A 622 12.53 3.75 1.59
C SER A 622 14.04 4.04 1.59
N GLY A 623 14.51 4.80 2.59
CA GLY A 623 15.87 5.36 2.62
C GLY A 623 16.99 4.37 2.95
N ASP A 624 16.64 3.20 3.48
CA ASP A 624 17.53 2.15 3.98
C ASP A 624 17.51 0.86 3.12
N THR A 625 16.49 0.68 2.28
CA THR A 625 16.42 -0.42 1.31
C THR A 625 16.31 0.00 -0.16
N GLY A 626 15.81 1.20 -0.44
CA GLY A 626 15.16 1.52 -1.71
C GLY A 626 14.04 0.51 -2.03
N GLY A 627 13.68 0.35 -3.31
CA GLY A 627 12.73 -0.70 -3.71
C GLY A 627 12.98 -1.25 -5.10
N LEU A 628 11.93 -1.79 -5.71
CA LEU A 628 11.94 -2.44 -7.01
C LEU A 628 11.79 -1.47 -8.18
N VAL A 629 11.38 -0.22 -7.93
CA VAL A 629 11.53 0.90 -8.88
C VAL A 629 12.60 1.89 -8.39
N LYS A 630 13.16 2.63 -9.35
CA LYS A 630 14.15 3.69 -9.13
C LYS A 630 13.46 5.01 -8.80
N ASP A 631 14.23 6.04 -8.48
CA ASP A 631 13.81 7.37 -8.03
C ASP A 631 12.75 8.07 -8.93
N ASP A 632 12.61 7.64 -10.18
CA ASP A 632 11.56 8.10 -11.13
C ASP A 632 10.21 7.38 -10.97
N PHE A 633 10.08 6.47 -10.00
CA PHE A 633 8.93 5.59 -9.73
C PHE A 633 8.39 4.77 -10.91
N THR A 634 9.16 4.68 -12.01
CA THR A 634 8.68 4.18 -13.31
C THR A 634 9.64 3.15 -13.90
N THR A 635 10.95 3.37 -13.76
CA THR A 635 11.99 2.44 -14.21
C THR A 635 12.26 1.39 -13.13
N TRP A 636 11.98 0.13 -13.45
CA TRP A 636 12.30 -1.00 -12.57
C TRP A 636 13.82 -1.16 -12.37
N ASP A 637 14.20 -1.61 -11.18
CA ASP A 637 15.50 -2.18 -10.87
C ASP A 637 15.49 -3.67 -11.25
N GLU A 638 15.79 -3.94 -12.53
CA GLU A 638 15.83 -5.31 -13.09
C GLU A 638 16.87 -6.22 -12.41
N GLU A 639 17.92 -5.67 -11.77
CA GLU A 639 18.88 -6.50 -11.01
C GLU A 639 18.26 -6.97 -9.69
N LYS A 640 17.63 -6.07 -8.94
CA LYS A 640 16.89 -6.42 -7.71
C LYS A 640 15.65 -7.27 -8.02
N TYR A 641 14.94 -7.01 -9.11
CA TYR A 641 13.79 -7.82 -9.53
C TYR A 641 14.19 -9.24 -9.94
N GLU A 642 15.16 -9.45 -10.85
CA GLU A 642 15.58 -10.82 -11.21
C GLU A 642 16.17 -11.57 -10.00
N PHE A 643 16.72 -10.86 -9.01
CA PHE A 643 17.07 -11.44 -7.72
C PHE A 643 15.84 -11.92 -6.92
N VAL A 644 14.79 -11.10 -6.75
CA VAL A 644 13.56 -11.48 -6.02
C VAL A 644 12.76 -12.57 -6.76
N LYS A 645 12.75 -12.52 -8.10
CA LYS A 645 12.08 -13.47 -9.00
C LYS A 645 12.45 -14.93 -8.77
N GLU A 646 13.62 -15.24 -8.22
CA GLU A 646 14.00 -16.61 -7.83
C GLU A 646 13.11 -17.22 -6.72
N VAL A 647 12.29 -16.42 -6.03
CA VAL A 647 11.34 -16.85 -4.99
C VAL A 647 9.89 -16.39 -5.24
N LEU A 648 9.55 -16.00 -6.48
CA LEU A 648 8.15 -15.81 -6.89
C LEU A 648 7.56 -17.13 -7.40
N TRP A 649 6.28 -17.40 -7.10
CA TRP A 649 5.68 -18.70 -7.45
C TRP A 649 5.58 -18.87 -8.97
N GLN A 650 6.35 -19.83 -9.50
CA GLN A 650 6.41 -20.16 -10.92
C GLN A 650 6.23 -21.65 -11.16
N GLU A 651 5.47 -22.00 -12.18
CA GLU A 651 5.23 -23.36 -12.65
C GLU A 651 5.17 -23.37 -14.19
N ASP A 652 5.83 -24.34 -14.82
CA ASP A 652 5.94 -24.50 -16.29
C ASP A 652 6.32 -23.23 -17.08
N GLY A 653 7.02 -22.30 -16.43
CA GLY A 653 7.49 -21.04 -17.03
C GLY A 653 6.50 -19.87 -16.96
N LYS A 654 5.34 -20.05 -16.30
CA LYS A 654 4.40 -18.98 -15.93
C LYS A 654 4.50 -18.64 -14.45
N PHE A 655 4.08 -17.44 -14.07
CA PHE A 655 3.78 -17.09 -12.68
C PHE A 655 2.43 -17.65 -12.21
N VAL A 656 2.26 -17.93 -10.92
CA VAL A 656 1.04 -18.53 -10.36
C VAL A 656 0.27 -17.51 -9.52
N GLY A 657 -0.93 -17.17 -9.99
CA GLY A 657 -1.88 -16.33 -9.26
C GLY A 657 -2.55 -17.05 -8.10
N LEU A 658 -3.34 -16.29 -7.34
CA LEU A 658 -4.14 -16.79 -6.20
C LEU A 658 -5.64 -16.88 -6.52
N ASP A 659 -6.03 -16.43 -7.71
CA ASP A 659 -7.41 -16.41 -8.21
C ASP A 659 -7.65 -17.61 -9.14
N HIS A 660 -8.76 -18.34 -8.95
CA HIS A 660 -9.06 -19.54 -9.75
C HIS A 660 -9.59 -19.24 -11.18
N LYS A 661 -9.78 -17.96 -11.55
CA LYS A 661 -10.42 -17.53 -12.81
C LYS A 661 -9.65 -16.43 -13.55
N ILE A 662 -8.95 -15.56 -12.82
CA ILE A 662 -8.16 -14.45 -13.36
C ILE A 662 -6.67 -14.80 -13.29
N PRO A 663 -5.96 -14.92 -14.42
CA PRO A 663 -4.51 -15.17 -14.40
C PRO A 663 -3.77 -13.95 -13.89
N LEU A 664 -2.63 -14.19 -13.22
CA LEU A 664 -1.78 -13.12 -12.71
C LEU A 664 -1.07 -12.37 -13.86
N GLY A 665 -1.51 -11.15 -14.13
CA GLY A 665 -0.98 -10.33 -15.22
C GLY A 665 -1.14 -10.99 -16.59
N GLU A 666 -0.23 -10.68 -17.52
CA GLU A 666 -0.17 -11.29 -18.85
C GLU A 666 0.76 -12.52 -18.90
N ASN A 667 1.65 -12.67 -17.92
CA ASN A 667 2.69 -13.71 -17.85
C ASN A 667 2.32 -14.90 -16.94
N GLY A 668 1.14 -14.88 -16.30
CA GLY A 668 0.73 -15.87 -15.31
C GLY A 668 -0.29 -16.91 -15.77
N LYS A 669 -0.72 -17.71 -14.78
CA LYS A 669 -1.86 -18.63 -14.84
C LYS A 669 -2.77 -18.44 -13.61
N CYS A 670 -3.96 -19.02 -13.69
CA CYS A 670 -4.89 -19.09 -12.56
C CYS A 670 -4.39 -20.11 -11.51
N LEU A 671 -4.92 -20.04 -10.29
CA LEU A 671 -4.68 -21.06 -9.26
C LEU A 671 -5.33 -22.39 -9.69
N GLY A 672 -4.51 -23.45 -9.81
CA GLY A 672 -4.96 -24.79 -10.19
C GLY A 672 -5.02 -25.10 -11.70
N GLU A 673 -4.55 -24.17 -12.57
CA GLU A 673 -4.32 -24.40 -14.02
C GLU A 673 -3.06 -25.24 -14.29
#